data_AF-A0A6N8VCH7-F1
#
_entry.id   AF-A0A6N8VCH7-F1
#
_cell.length_a   1.000
_cell.length_b   1.000
_cell.length_c   1.000
_cell.angle_alpha   90.00
_cell.angle_beta   90.00
_cell.angle_gamma   90.00
#
_symmetry.space_group_name_H-M   'P 1'
#
loop_
_entity.id
_entity.type
_entity.pdbx_description
1 polymer ?
#
loop_
_entity_poly.entity_id
_entity_poly.type
_entity_poly.pdbx_seq_one_letter_code
_entity_poly.pdbx_strand_id
1 'polypeptide(L)'
;MLSTNSLTGPIPVEFGQLTALVTLILHTNELTGPIPSTLGNLDKLAIVELQNNALTGSIPPELGGTSLERLDLRENDLTGPVPAELGNLTGLKLLRLGNNDLSGPIPAELGNLHALTRLEFGGNTLTGPLPARLGGLTALTHLLLEDNDLEGPVPSEFGALTALREFNLTNNAGMTGMLPAGLTTLTRLNVLLAGGTELCTPSEAEFETWLRGIWRHRVGRCPEASPSTAYLTQAVQSPEFPVPLVAGESALLRVFVTARQTTREGIPPVRARFFLNERESHVVDVSGRRSPIPTRVDESSLGRSANAVIPGRVIRPGLEMVIEVDPAGTLDPGLGVAKRIPETGRLRVDVRDIPALELTLIPFIWEEDPDPSIVDLIGDMAADPQNHEMLHLTRTLLPVAAIRARAHEPVVFPTNEVGEILRATRVIRVMEGGTGYYKGMMAGNLGGLAFQPGWSSFSSPDGGTLAHELGHNMYLLHTSCGDAPNPDPAYPHEEGTIGAWGYDFRRRALVDPSTPDVMGYCGEEEWVSDFYFGNALRYRLRAEGEPAAADSGAATRSLLLWGGLDADGTPHLEPAFVVDAPPALPDIAGDHRLTGRTADGAELFSLSFAMPEVLDGDGSSSFVFAVPAQPLWAGALASITLTGPGGSVVLDGDSQRAVAIVRNPTSGQVRGFLRGERAEDAFQVAAMAGPGAEPTLEVLFSRGLPGASGPGR
;
A
#
# COMPACT_ATOMS: atom_id res chain seq x y z
N MET A 1 59.87 27.34 -24.94
CA MET A 1 58.80 26.66 -25.70
C MET A 1 59.45 26.05 -26.93
N LEU A 2 59.44 24.73 -27.06
CA LEU A 2 60.03 23.98 -28.18
C LEU A 2 59.06 22.87 -28.68
N SER A 3 57.75 23.11 -28.54
CA SER A 3 56.69 22.18 -28.95
C SER A 3 56.58 22.00 -30.46
N THR A 4 56.07 20.85 -30.89
CA THR A 4 55.75 20.56 -32.30
C THR A 4 56.98 20.64 -33.19
N ASN A 5 58.02 19.88 -32.84
CA ASN A 5 59.24 19.70 -33.63
C ASN A 5 59.57 18.20 -33.74
N SER A 6 60.73 17.88 -34.29
CA SER A 6 61.31 16.52 -34.30
C SER A 6 62.52 16.45 -33.37
N LEU A 7 62.44 17.07 -32.18
CA LEU A 7 63.51 16.99 -31.20
C LEU A 7 63.60 15.57 -30.66
N THR A 8 64.80 15.01 -30.65
CA THR A 8 65.07 13.64 -30.21
C THR A 8 66.00 13.62 -29.00
N GLY A 9 66.10 12.46 -28.36
CA GLY A 9 66.96 12.26 -27.18
C GLY A 9 66.30 12.68 -25.86
N PRO A 10 67.03 12.62 -24.73
CA PRO A 10 66.47 12.89 -23.42
C PRO A 10 66.30 14.38 -23.13
N ILE A 11 65.35 14.68 -22.24
CA ILE A 11 65.25 16.00 -21.62
C ILE A 11 66.54 16.23 -20.79
N PRO A 12 67.32 17.29 -21.07
CA PRO A 12 68.57 17.52 -20.37
C PRO A 12 68.36 17.73 -18.86
N VAL A 13 69.14 17.02 -18.04
CA VAL A 13 69.08 17.16 -16.57
C VAL A 13 69.44 18.58 -16.10
N GLU A 14 70.22 19.30 -16.92
CA GLU A 14 70.62 20.69 -16.74
C GLU A 14 69.44 21.66 -16.76
N PHE A 15 68.27 21.26 -17.29
CA PHE A 15 67.06 22.09 -17.22
C PHE A 15 66.65 22.35 -15.77
N GLY A 16 66.98 21.45 -14.84
CA GLY A 16 66.81 21.67 -13.39
C GLY A 16 67.67 22.80 -12.80
N GLN A 17 68.60 23.38 -13.56
CA GLN A 17 69.39 24.55 -13.14
C GLN A 17 68.75 25.88 -13.57
N LEU A 18 67.70 25.84 -14.38
CA LEU A 18 66.99 27.02 -14.88
C LEU A 18 66.03 27.57 -13.82
N THR A 19 66.55 28.05 -12.70
CA THR A 19 65.76 28.50 -11.52
C THR A 19 64.76 29.64 -11.78
N ALA A 20 64.84 30.31 -12.93
CA ALA A 20 63.86 31.31 -13.37
C ALA A 20 62.75 30.73 -14.28
N LEU A 21 62.80 29.43 -14.61
CA LEU A 21 61.89 28.79 -15.54
C LEU A 21 60.50 28.65 -14.92
N VAL A 22 59.52 29.22 -15.60
CA VAL A 22 58.10 29.15 -15.21
C VAL A 22 57.32 28.15 -16.07
N THR A 23 57.72 28.00 -17.33
CA THR A 23 56.96 27.25 -18.33
C THR A 23 57.89 26.41 -19.20
N LEU A 24 57.69 25.09 -19.12
CA LEU A 24 58.37 24.10 -19.94
C LEU A 24 57.36 23.42 -20.87
N ILE A 25 57.42 23.75 -22.16
CA ILE A 25 56.54 23.19 -23.19
C ILE A 25 57.42 22.50 -24.23
N LEU A 26 57.35 21.17 -24.25
CA LEU A 26 58.11 20.27 -25.14
C LEU A 26 57.21 19.23 -25.83
N HIS A 27 55.88 19.36 -25.74
CA HIS A 27 54.94 18.41 -26.30
C HIS A 27 55.09 18.22 -27.83
N THR A 28 54.65 17.07 -28.34
CA THR A 28 54.68 16.75 -29.79
C THR A 28 56.10 16.83 -30.35
N ASN A 29 56.96 15.95 -29.83
CA ASN A 29 58.33 15.74 -30.27
C ASN A 29 58.62 14.22 -30.25
N GLU A 30 59.89 13.84 -30.41
CA GLU A 30 60.38 12.46 -30.36
C GLU A 30 61.35 12.28 -29.17
N LEU A 31 61.08 12.99 -28.06
CA LEU A 31 61.93 12.94 -26.86
C LEU A 31 61.81 11.58 -26.19
N THR A 32 62.93 11.05 -25.71
CA THR A 32 63.04 9.70 -25.13
C THR A 32 63.62 9.72 -23.72
N GLY A 33 63.60 8.59 -23.01
CA GLY A 33 64.20 8.49 -21.67
C GLY A 33 63.36 9.15 -20.57
N PRO A 34 63.89 9.21 -19.33
CA PRO A 34 63.12 9.62 -18.17
C PRO A 34 62.92 11.13 -18.06
N ILE A 35 61.83 11.52 -17.40
CA ILE A 35 61.65 12.89 -16.92
C ILE A 35 62.70 13.15 -15.83
N PRO A 36 63.57 14.17 -15.97
CA PRO A 36 64.60 14.45 -14.97
C PRO A 36 63.98 14.84 -13.62
N SER A 37 64.34 14.14 -12.55
CA SER A 37 63.94 14.51 -11.18
C SER A 37 64.44 15.90 -10.77
N THR A 38 65.51 16.39 -11.40
CA THR A 38 66.05 17.75 -11.20
C THR A 38 65.06 18.85 -11.55
N LEU A 39 64.00 18.57 -12.33
CA LEU A 39 62.90 19.53 -12.55
C LEU A 39 62.16 19.86 -11.25
N GLY A 40 62.18 18.96 -10.26
CA GLY A 40 61.63 19.21 -8.92
C GLY A 40 62.32 20.34 -8.16
N ASN A 41 63.54 20.74 -8.56
CA ASN A 41 64.27 21.85 -7.94
C ASN A 41 63.77 23.24 -8.39
N LEU A 42 62.87 23.29 -9.37
CA LEU A 42 62.40 24.54 -9.97
C LEU A 42 61.15 25.05 -9.25
N ASP A 43 61.37 25.81 -8.17
CA ASP A 43 60.33 26.39 -7.31
C ASP A 43 59.30 27.27 -8.06
N LYS A 44 59.72 27.92 -9.15
CA LYS A 44 58.86 28.77 -10.00
C LYS A 44 58.14 28.04 -11.14
N LEU A 45 58.40 26.74 -11.31
CA LEU A 45 57.84 25.98 -12.43
C LEU A 45 56.33 25.80 -12.23
N ALA A 46 55.55 26.39 -13.14
CA ALA A 46 54.09 26.42 -13.06
C ALA A 46 53.43 25.57 -14.15
N ILE A 47 54.07 25.42 -15.31
CA ILE A 47 53.49 24.69 -16.46
C ILE A 47 54.53 23.72 -17.02
N VAL A 48 54.15 22.44 -17.07
CA VAL A 48 54.90 21.37 -17.73
C VAL A 48 53.98 20.64 -18.70
N GLU A 49 54.32 20.72 -19.98
CA GLU A 49 53.61 20.04 -21.07
C GLU A 49 54.59 19.20 -21.89
N LEU A 50 54.52 17.88 -21.69
CA LEU A 50 55.41 16.90 -22.31
C LEU A 50 54.65 15.85 -23.13
N GLN A 51 53.34 16.01 -23.30
CA GLN A 51 52.50 15.03 -23.98
C GLN A 51 52.94 14.73 -25.42
N ASN A 52 52.63 13.52 -25.92
CA ASN A 52 52.95 13.07 -27.27
C ASN A 52 54.47 13.09 -27.54
N ASN A 53 55.18 12.23 -26.81
CA ASN A 53 56.61 11.93 -26.91
C ASN A 53 56.81 10.41 -26.64
N ALA A 54 58.05 9.95 -26.49
CA ALA A 54 58.40 8.57 -26.13
C ALA A 54 59.15 8.52 -24.79
N LEU A 55 58.71 9.32 -23.81
CA LEU A 55 59.33 9.38 -22.49
C LEU A 55 59.03 8.10 -21.71
N THR A 56 60.03 7.59 -21.01
CA THR A 56 59.98 6.30 -20.29
C THR A 56 60.28 6.46 -18.80
N GLY A 57 60.19 5.38 -18.03
CA GLY A 57 60.45 5.41 -16.58
C GLY A 57 59.30 5.99 -15.77
N SER A 58 59.52 6.24 -14.47
CA SER A 58 58.46 6.70 -13.56
C SER A 58 58.32 8.22 -13.52
N ILE A 59 57.14 8.68 -13.14
CA ILE A 59 56.91 10.10 -12.81
C ILE A 59 57.77 10.45 -11.58
N PRO A 60 58.66 11.46 -11.63
CA PRO A 60 59.50 11.81 -10.49
C PRO A 60 58.67 12.36 -9.32
N PRO A 61 58.76 11.79 -8.11
CA PRO A 61 58.08 12.32 -6.93
C PRO A 61 58.53 13.74 -6.58
N GLU A 62 59.76 14.14 -6.95
CA GLU A 62 60.31 15.47 -6.72
C GLU A 62 59.49 16.58 -7.40
N LEU A 63 58.69 16.27 -8.43
CA LEU A 63 57.76 17.23 -9.02
C LEU A 63 56.74 17.76 -8.00
N GLY A 64 56.44 17.00 -6.94
CA GLY A 64 55.59 17.44 -5.83
C GLY A 64 56.18 18.60 -5.01
N GLY A 65 57.47 18.91 -5.15
CA GLY A 65 58.15 20.04 -4.50
C GLY A 65 58.07 21.37 -5.25
N THR A 66 57.39 21.40 -6.41
CA THR A 66 57.29 22.59 -7.28
C THR A 66 56.01 23.39 -7.02
N SER A 67 55.77 24.43 -7.83
CA SER A 67 54.55 25.26 -7.79
C SER A 67 53.64 25.01 -9.00
N LEU A 68 53.58 23.76 -9.49
CA LEU A 68 52.85 23.43 -10.72
C LEU A 68 51.36 23.76 -10.63
N GLU A 69 50.88 24.45 -11.65
CA GLU A 69 49.46 24.67 -11.94
C GLU A 69 48.95 23.72 -13.03
N ARG A 70 49.84 23.24 -13.91
CA ARG A 70 49.49 22.39 -15.05
C ARG A 70 50.57 21.35 -15.33
N LEU A 71 50.16 20.07 -15.33
CA LEU A 71 51.00 18.93 -15.70
C LEU A 71 50.27 18.05 -16.72
N ASP A 72 50.79 17.99 -17.95
CA ASP A 72 50.27 17.15 -19.05
C ASP A 72 51.38 16.23 -19.56
N LEU A 73 51.25 14.93 -19.26
CA LEU A 73 52.21 13.86 -19.58
C LEU A 73 51.60 12.76 -20.45
N ARG A 74 50.41 12.99 -21.01
CA ARG A 74 49.69 11.97 -21.79
C ARG A 74 50.47 11.49 -23.01
N GLU A 75 50.13 10.31 -23.53
CA GLU A 75 50.70 9.77 -24.77
C GLU A 75 52.25 9.67 -24.67
N ASN A 76 52.71 8.85 -23.73
CA ASN A 76 54.11 8.50 -23.49
C ASN A 76 54.18 7.03 -23.03
N ASP A 77 55.39 6.54 -22.73
CA ASP A 77 55.65 5.17 -22.26
C ASP A 77 56.04 5.17 -20.75
N LEU A 78 55.40 6.02 -19.94
CA LEU A 78 55.70 6.14 -18.51
C LEU A 78 55.17 4.92 -17.73
N THR A 79 55.92 4.47 -16.73
CA THR A 79 55.66 3.25 -15.97
C THR A 79 55.67 3.49 -14.45
N GLY A 80 55.23 2.50 -13.67
CA GLY A 80 55.23 2.57 -12.21
C GLY A 80 54.04 3.36 -11.63
N PRO A 81 54.04 3.64 -10.32
CA PRO A 81 52.91 4.26 -9.64
C PRO A 81 52.82 5.76 -9.88
N VAL A 82 51.60 6.29 -9.75
CA VAL A 82 51.39 7.73 -9.58
C VAL A 82 51.97 8.14 -8.21
N PRO A 83 52.93 9.08 -8.14
CA PRO A 83 53.53 9.48 -6.87
C PRO A 83 52.54 10.21 -5.95
N ALA A 84 52.51 9.85 -4.67
CA ALA A 84 51.66 10.50 -3.67
C ALA A 84 52.06 11.96 -3.44
N GLU A 85 53.33 12.30 -3.65
CA GLU A 85 53.92 13.63 -3.52
C GLU A 85 53.27 14.65 -4.47
N LEU A 86 52.67 14.22 -5.58
CA LEU A 86 51.90 15.10 -6.44
C LEU A 86 50.72 15.74 -5.70
N GLY A 87 50.23 15.12 -4.62
CA GLY A 87 49.22 15.68 -3.72
C GLY A 87 49.65 16.95 -2.98
N ASN A 88 50.95 17.29 -2.97
CA ASN A 88 51.45 18.54 -2.38
C ASN A 88 51.23 19.77 -3.28
N LEU A 89 50.90 19.56 -4.55
CA LEU A 89 50.71 20.62 -5.55
C LEU A 89 49.34 21.30 -5.40
N THR A 90 49.07 21.91 -4.26
CA THR A 90 47.73 22.48 -3.91
C THR A 90 47.21 23.53 -4.90
N GLY A 91 48.08 24.14 -5.73
CA GLY A 91 47.72 25.05 -6.82
C GLY A 91 47.43 24.39 -8.18
N LEU A 92 47.56 23.06 -8.28
CA LEU A 92 47.41 22.32 -9.53
C LEU A 92 45.96 22.35 -10.02
N LYS A 93 45.76 22.82 -11.26
CA LYS A 93 44.45 22.94 -11.92
C LYS A 93 44.20 21.83 -12.92
N LEU A 94 45.25 21.24 -13.48
CA LEU A 94 45.16 20.20 -14.51
C LEU A 94 46.27 19.16 -14.33
N LEU A 95 45.84 17.92 -14.19
CA LEU A 95 46.69 16.74 -14.10
C LEU A 95 46.23 15.71 -15.12
N ARG A 96 47.05 15.45 -16.13
CA ARG A 96 46.73 14.51 -17.21
C ARG A 96 47.86 13.52 -17.44
N LEU A 97 47.57 12.24 -17.21
CA LEU A 97 48.50 11.12 -17.25
C LEU A 97 48.00 9.95 -18.14
N GLY A 98 46.86 10.11 -18.81
CA GLY A 98 46.29 9.06 -19.66
C GLY A 98 47.17 8.59 -20.82
N ASN A 99 46.91 7.38 -21.31
CA ASN A 99 47.67 6.70 -22.36
C ASN A 99 49.17 6.58 -22.01
N ASN A 100 49.44 5.80 -20.96
CA ASN A 100 50.76 5.39 -20.46
C ASN A 100 50.65 3.95 -19.88
N ASP A 101 51.74 3.42 -19.31
CA ASP A 101 51.79 2.12 -18.63
C ASP A 101 51.87 2.27 -17.09
N LEU A 102 51.16 3.26 -16.51
CA LEU A 102 51.14 3.48 -15.07
C LEU A 102 50.38 2.34 -14.36
N SER A 103 50.83 1.97 -13.16
CA SER A 103 50.31 0.81 -12.42
C SER A 103 50.15 1.09 -10.92
N GLY A 104 49.44 0.21 -10.22
CA GLY A 104 49.17 0.36 -8.79
C GLY A 104 48.01 1.31 -8.49
N PRO A 105 47.76 1.61 -7.21
CA PRO A 105 46.58 2.38 -6.79
C PRO A 105 46.71 3.87 -7.04
N ILE A 106 45.57 4.53 -7.23
CA ILE A 106 45.47 5.99 -7.21
C ILE A 106 45.79 6.47 -5.78
N PRO A 107 46.77 7.37 -5.55
CA PRO A 107 47.10 7.85 -4.22
C PRO A 107 45.97 8.70 -3.62
N ALA A 108 45.67 8.48 -2.34
CA ALA A 108 44.63 9.22 -1.64
C ALA A 108 45.02 10.69 -1.38
N GLU A 109 46.32 10.99 -1.39
CA GLU A 109 46.93 12.31 -1.23
C GLU A 109 46.52 13.27 -2.35
N LEU A 110 46.16 12.76 -3.53
CA LEU A 110 45.61 13.58 -4.61
C LEU A 110 44.31 14.30 -4.23
N GLY A 111 43.60 13.84 -3.18
CA GLY A 111 42.44 14.53 -2.63
C GLY A 111 42.73 15.91 -2.02
N ASN A 112 44.01 16.26 -1.82
CA ASN A 112 44.43 17.57 -1.32
C ASN A 112 44.45 18.67 -2.41
N LEU A 113 44.26 18.29 -3.68
CA LEU A 113 44.38 19.19 -4.84
C LEU A 113 43.10 20.00 -5.06
N HIS A 114 42.68 20.80 -4.07
CA HIS A 114 41.37 21.48 -4.09
C HIS A 114 41.17 22.46 -5.27
N ALA A 115 42.24 22.91 -5.93
CA ALA A 115 42.18 23.74 -7.14
C ALA A 115 42.00 22.94 -8.45
N LEU A 116 42.04 21.60 -8.38
CA LEU A 116 42.05 20.74 -9.56
C LEU A 116 40.72 20.77 -10.28
N THR A 117 40.77 21.05 -11.59
CA THR A 117 39.58 21.14 -12.46
C THR A 117 39.48 19.96 -13.42
N ARG A 118 40.59 19.27 -13.70
CA ARG A 118 40.63 18.11 -14.61
C ARG A 118 41.67 17.08 -14.17
N LEU A 119 41.23 15.84 -14.02
CA LEU A 119 42.02 14.65 -13.74
C LEU A 119 41.74 13.61 -14.83
N GLU A 120 42.77 13.19 -15.55
CA GLU A 120 42.65 12.30 -16.72
C GLU A 120 43.73 11.21 -16.68
N PHE A 121 43.36 10.01 -16.24
CA PHE A 121 44.24 8.84 -16.09
C PHE A 121 43.84 7.66 -16.98
N GLY A 122 42.89 7.86 -17.91
CA GLY A 122 42.39 6.77 -18.74
C GLY A 122 43.47 6.12 -19.63
N GLY A 123 43.34 4.84 -19.95
CA GLY A 123 44.32 4.09 -20.74
C GLY A 123 45.63 3.85 -19.99
N ASN A 124 45.54 3.21 -18.83
CA ASN A 124 46.68 2.78 -18.00
C ASN A 124 46.37 1.39 -17.39
N THR A 125 47.19 0.91 -16.45
CA THR A 125 47.00 -0.36 -15.71
C THR A 125 46.81 -0.12 -14.21
N LEU A 126 46.12 0.97 -13.84
CA LEU A 126 45.89 1.33 -12.44
C LEU A 126 44.92 0.35 -11.78
N THR A 127 45.20 -0.03 -10.54
CA THR A 127 44.48 -1.09 -9.79
C THR A 127 43.90 -0.57 -8.47
N GLY A 128 43.11 -1.40 -7.79
CA GLY A 128 42.59 -1.10 -6.46
C GLY A 128 41.44 -0.08 -6.44
N PRO A 129 40.96 0.31 -5.25
CA PRO A 129 39.75 1.11 -5.11
C PRO A 129 39.97 2.59 -5.38
N LEU A 130 38.90 3.28 -5.78
CA LEU A 130 38.84 4.74 -5.82
C LEU A 130 39.01 5.31 -4.40
N PRO A 131 40.00 6.19 -4.13
CA PRO A 131 40.14 6.79 -2.82
C PRO A 131 39.00 7.76 -2.50
N ALA A 132 38.31 7.55 -1.38
CA ALA A 132 37.23 8.43 -0.92
C ALA A 132 37.67 9.91 -0.78
N ARG A 133 38.95 10.16 -0.47
CA ARG A 133 39.53 11.52 -0.37
C ARG A 133 39.42 12.32 -1.66
N LEU A 134 39.30 11.68 -2.83
CA LEU A 134 39.06 12.40 -4.09
C LEU A 134 37.73 13.15 -4.10
N GLY A 135 36.76 12.79 -3.24
CA GLY A 135 35.54 13.57 -3.04
C GLY A 135 35.80 15.00 -2.55
N GLY A 136 36.98 15.31 -2.00
CA GLY A 136 37.39 16.66 -1.59
C GLY A 136 37.76 17.60 -2.75
N LEU A 137 37.75 17.13 -4.00
CA LEU A 137 38.11 17.89 -5.19
C LEU A 137 36.90 18.69 -5.73
N THR A 138 36.34 19.58 -4.91
CA THR A 138 35.07 20.26 -5.21
C THR A 138 35.11 21.18 -6.46
N ALA A 139 36.30 21.53 -6.96
CA ALA A 139 36.50 22.29 -8.20
C ALA A 139 36.57 21.40 -9.46
N LEU A 140 36.57 20.07 -9.30
CA LEU A 140 36.78 19.13 -10.39
C LEU A 140 35.60 19.13 -11.36
N THR A 141 35.91 19.24 -12.65
CA THR A 141 34.91 19.26 -13.74
C THR A 141 34.97 18.02 -14.62
N HIS A 142 36.14 17.37 -14.73
CA HIS A 142 36.33 16.16 -15.52
C HIS A 142 37.14 15.14 -14.70
N LEU A 143 36.57 13.95 -14.55
CA LEU A 143 37.20 12.79 -13.92
C LEU A 143 37.15 11.62 -14.92
N LEU A 144 38.28 11.37 -15.59
CA LEU A 144 38.40 10.40 -16.67
C LEU A 144 39.36 9.28 -16.24
N LEU A 145 38.81 8.08 -16.03
CA LEU A 145 39.48 6.91 -15.48
C LEU A 145 39.20 5.63 -16.30
N GLU A 146 38.69 5.78 -17.53
CA GLU A 146 38.39 4.67 -18.42
C GLU A 146 39.61 3.80 -18.74
N ASP A 147 39.38 2.55 -19.14
CA ASP A 147 40.42 1.63 -19.63
C ASP A 147 41.57 1.47 -18.61
N ASN A 148 41.23 0.93 -17.45
CA ASN A 148 42.14 0.60 -16.33
C ASN A 148 41.66 -0.70 -15.63
N ASP A 149 42.35 -1.11 -14.57
CA ASP A 149 42.04 -2.30 -13.77
C ASP A 149 41.49 -1.93 -12.37
N LEU A 150 40.72 -0.84 -12.26
CA LEU A 150 40.19 -0.35 -10.98
C LEU A 150 39.14 -1.30 -10.38
N GLU A 151 39.07 -1.31 -9.05
CA GLU A 151 38.27 -2.27 -8.29
C GLU A 151 37.28 -1.62 -7.30
N GLY A 152 36.27 -2.38 -6.88
CA GLY A 152 35.39 -2.01 -5.78
C GLY A 152 34.34 -0.92 -6.13
N PRO A 153 33.67 -0.36 -5.12
CA PRO A 153 32.55 0.56 -5.33
C PRO A 153 33.00 2.01 -5.57
N VAL A 154 32.09 2.81 -6.13
CA VAL A 154 32.22 4.28 -6.14
C VAL A 154 32.02 4.83 -4.71
N PRO A 155 32.97 5.59 -4.14
CA PRO A 155 32.82 6.16 -2.80
C PRO A 155 31.65 7.15 -2.71
N SER A 156 30.93 7.14 -1.59
CA SER A 156 29.79 8.03 -1.34
C SER A 156 30.18 9.52 -1.35
N GLU A 157 31.42 9.81 -0.98
CA GLU A 157 32.05 11.12 -0.92
C GLU A 157 32.10 11.81 -2.29
N PHE A 158 31.97 11.06 -3.39
CA PHE A 158 31.97 11.63 -4.74
C PHE A 158 30.72 12.48 -5.01
N GLY A 159 29.67 12.39 -4.19
CA GLY A 159 28.58 13.37 -4.19
C GLY A 159 29.03 14.81 -3.91
N ALA A 160 30.16 15.01 -3.23
CA ALA A 160 30.67 16.36 -2.97
C ALA A 160 31.27 17.06 -4.21
N LEU A 161 31.47 16.35 -5.33
CA LEU A 161 32.05 16.86 -6.58
C LEU A 161 31.06 17.72 -7.39
N THR A 162 30.38 18.67 -6.75
CA THR A 162 29.26 19.44 -7.33
C THR A 162 29.59 20.25 -8.59
N ALA A 163 30.87 20.45 -8.92
CA ALA A 163 31.31 21.06 -10.18
C ALA A 163 31.45 20.07 -11.36
N LEU A 164 31.34 18.76 -11.11
CA LEU A 164 31.63 17.70 -12.07
C LEU A 164 30.67 17.74 -13.26
N ARG A 165 31.24 17.61 -14.46
CA ARG A 165 30.53 17.62 -15.74
C ARG A 165 30.66 16.30 -16.49
N GLU A 166 31.79 15.62 -16.30
CA GLU A 166 32.06 14.34 -16.95
C GLU A 166 32.74 13.39 -15.97
N PHE A 167 32.16 12.20 -15.86
CA PHE A 167 32.67 11.10 -15.05
C PHE A 167 32.70 9.82 -15.90
N ASN A 168 33.90 9.32 -16.20
CA ASN A 168 34.09 8.13 -17.01
C ASN A 168 34.90 7.07 -16.27
N LEU A 169 34.32 5.88 -16.15
CA LEU A 169 34.84 4.68 -15.50
C LEU A 169 34.79 3.46 -16.44
N THR A 170 34.50 3.68 -17.73
CA THR A 170 34.27 2.61 -18.69
C THR A 170 35.45 1.64 -18.74
N ASN A 171 35.19 0.35 -18.92
CA ASN A 171 36.19 -0.72 -19.01
C ASN A 171 37.11 -0.81 -17.78
N ASN A 172 36.51 -0.83 -16.59
CA ASN A 172 37.15 -1.23 -15.34
C ASN A 172 36.39 -2.42 -14.75
N ALA A 173 36.72 -3.64 -15.18
CA ALA A 173 35.91 -4.83 -14.89
C ALA A 173 35.83 -5.17 -13.38
N GLY A 174 36.83 -4.77 -12.59
CA GLY A 174 36.86 -4.97 -11.13
C GLY A 174 35.96 -4.02 -10.35
N MET A 175 35.42 -2.96 -10.97
CA MET A 175 34.51 -2.04 -10.31
C MET A 175 33.13 -2.67 -10.15
N THR A 176 32.66 -2.75 -8.91
CA THR A 176 31.44 -3.49 -8.55
C THR A 176 30.56 -2.70 -7.59
N GLY A 177 29.28 -3.05 -7.54
CA GLY A 177 28.36 -2.54 -6.53
C GLY A 177 27.45 -1.40 -7.01
N MET A 178 26.57 -0.99 -6.12
CA MET A 178 25.55 0.00 -6.41
C MET A 178 26.13 1.41 -6.37
N LEU A 179 25.72 2.26 -7.32
CA LEU A 179 26.09 3.68 -7.30
C LEU A 179 25.50 4.37 -6.07
N PRO A 180 26.30 5.18 -5.33
CA PRO A 180 25.83 5.79 -4.10
C PRO A 180 24.77 6.87 -4.36
N ALA A 181 23.72 6.89 -3.55
CA ALA A 181 22.63 7.86 -3.66
C ALA A 181 23.11 9.32 -3.64
N GLY A 182 24.22 9.61 -2.96
CA GLY A 182 24.83 10.94 -2.91
C GLY A 182 25.20 11.53 -4.28
N LEU A 183 25.33 10.72 -5.34
CA LEU A 183 25.59 11.22 -6.70
C LEU A 183 24.44 12.09 -7.24
N THR A 184 23.22 11.97 -6.72
CA THR A 184 22.08 12.81 -7.16
C THR A 184 22.30 14.31 -6.92
N THR A 185 23.24 14.66 -6.04
CA THR A 185 23.67 16.04 -5.79
C THR A 185 24.48 16.66 -6.93
N LEU A 186 24.97 15.86 -7.88
CA LEU A 186 25.79 16.29 -9.01
C LEU A 186 24.92 16.87 -10.13
N THR A 187 24.33 18.04 -9.89
CA THR A 187 23.37 18.67 -10.81
C THR A 187 24.00 19.24 -12.09
N ARG A 188 25.34 19.27 -12.18
CA ARG A 188 26.09 19.75 -13.35
C ARG A 188 26.62 18.63 -14.24
N LEU A 189 26.37 17.36 -13.87
CA LEU A 189 26.91 16.20 -14.56
C LEU A 189 26.18 15.99 -15.89
N ASN A 190 26.93 16.03 -16.99
CA ASN A 190 26.40 15.85 -18.34
C ASN A 190 26.70 14.48 -18.92
N VAL A 191 27.79 13.84 -18.44
CA VAL A 191 28.27 12.55 -18.95
C VAL A 191 28.62 11.63 -17.79
N LEU A 192 28.01 10.44 -17.75
CA LEU A 192 28.30 9.38 -16.79
C LEU A 192 28.46 8.03 -17.51
N LEU A 193 29.69 7.54 -17.68
CA LEU A 193 29.96 6.31 -18.40
C LEU A 193 30.62 5.28 -17.49
N ALA A 194 30.02 4.11 -17.35
CA ALA A 194 30.49 2.99 -16.54
C ALA A 194 30.24 1.64 -17.25
N GLY A 195 30.22 1.63 -18.59
CA GLY A 195 30.09 0.40 -19.36
C GLY A 195 31.32 -0.51 -19.16
N GLY A 196 31.15 -1.84 -19.21
CA GLY A 196 32.27 -2.75 -18.97
C GLY A 196 32.73 -2.81 -17.50
N THR A 197 31.89 -2.34 -16.57
CA THR A 197 32.02 -2.53 -15.12
C THR A 197 30.84 -3.38 -14.60
N GLU A 198 30.88 -3.84 -13.36
CA GLU A 198 29.73 -4.41 -12.64
C GLU A 198 29.01 -3.37 -11.75
N LEU A 199 29.25 -2.08 -11.98
CA LEU A 199 28.53 -1.02 -11.30
C LEU A 199 27.09 -0.95 -11.79
N CYS A 200 26.18 -0.65 -10.86
CA CYS A 200 24.76 -0.67 -11.16
C CYS A 200 23.96 0.46 -10.49
N THR A 201 22.83 0.83 -11.11
CA THR A 201 21.95 1.89 -10.60
C THR A 201 20.95 1.35 -9.58
N PRO A 202 20.69 2.09 -8.49
CA PRO A 202 19.65 1.75 -7.54
C PRO A 202 18.26 2.07 -8.12
N SER A 203 17.20 1.52 -7.53
CA SER A 203 15.84 1.58 -8.11
C SER A 203 14.99 2.74 -7.60
N GLU A 204 15.51 3.63 -6.76
CA GLU A 204 14.73 4.74 -6.21
C GLU A 204 14.38 5.77 -7.28
N ALA A 205 13.13 6.27 -7.21
CA ALA A 205 12.58 7.20 -8.19
C ALA A 205 13.41 8.49 -8.34
N GLU A 206 14.00 8.98 -7.25
CA GLU A 206 14.86 10.18 -7.27
C GLU A 206 16.14 9.95 -8.08
N PHE A 207 16.80 8.80 -7.89
CA PHE A 207 18.01 8.44 -8.61
C PHE A 207 17.74 8.24 -10.11
N GLU A 208 16.66 7.52 -10.45
CA GLU A 208 16.21 7.33 -11.83
C GLU A 208 15.82 8.66 -12.51
N THR A 209 15.32 9.63 -11.74
CA THR A 209 15.01 10.97 -12.25
C THR A 209 16.27 11.77 -12.52
N TRP A 210 17.22 11.77 -11.58
CA TRP A 210 18.53 12.40 -11.75
C TRP A 210 19.30 11.80 -12.94
N LEU A 211 19.37 10.47 -13.04
CA LEU A 211 20.10 9.76 -14.10
C LEU A 211 19.54 10.09 -15.49
N ARG A 212 18.21 10.14 -15.63
CA ARG A 212 17.54 10.55 -16.88
C ARG A 212 17.84 12.00 -17.27
N GLY A 213 18.18 12.85 -16.30
CA GLY A 213 18.61 14.23 -16.53
C GLY A 213 20.03 14.36 -17.10
N ILE A 214 20.84 13.31 -17.06
CA ILE A 214 22.21 13.30 -17.59
C ILE A 214 22.17 13.03 -19.09
N TRP A 215 22.67 13.98 -19.88
CA TRP A 215 22.63 13.96 -21.35
C TRP A 215 23.15 12.66 -21.97
N ARG A 216 24.27 12.13 -21.46
CA ARG A 216 24.83 10.85 -21.91
C ARG A 216 25.20 9.99 -20.71
N HIS A 217 24.47 8.90 -20.51
CA HIS A 217 24.81 7.93 -19.47
C HIS A 217 24.84 6.48 -20.00
N ARG A 218 25.70 5.64 -19.42
CA ARG A 218 25.75 4.20 -19.66
C ARG A 218 26.19 3.48 -18.39
N VAL A 219 25.24 2.85 -17.70
CA VAL A 219 25.44 2.02 -16.49
C VAL A 219 24.29 1.00 -16.43
N GLY A 220 24.55 -0.21 -15.92
CA GLY A 220 23.52 -1.25 -15.80
C GLY A 220 22.57 -1.02 -14.63
N ARG A 221 21.40 -1.65 -14.63
CA ARG A 221 20.54 -1.73 -13.42
C ARG A 221 21.04 -2.84 -12.50
N CYS A 222 20.89 -2.66 -11.19
CA CYS A 222 21.32 -3.70 -10.26
C CYS A 222 20.54 -5.00 -10.51
N PRO A 223 21.19 -6.17 -10.54
CA PRO A 223 20.49 -7.44 -10.63
C PRO A 223 19.48 -7.53 -9.48
N GLU A 224 18.24 -7.92 -9.76
CA GLU A 224 17.25 -8.20 -8.74
C GLU A 224 17.68 -9.41 -7.91
N ALA A 225 18.51 -9.20 -6.89
CA ALA A 225 18.49 -10.05 -5.71
C ALA A 225 17.25 -9.64 -4.93
N SER A 226 16.30 -10.54 -4.73
CA SER A 226 15.22 -10.27 -3.79
C SER A 226 15.87 -9.99 -2.44
N PRO A 227 15.85 -8.73 -1.94
CA PRO A 227 16.49 -8.41 -0.68
C PRO A 227 15.86 -9.29 0.39
N SER A 228 16.64 -9.71 1.37
CA SER A 228 16.07 -10.38 2.54
C SER A 228 14.91 -9.51 3.04
N THR A 229 13.71 -10.08 3.11
CA THR A 229 12.48 -9.33 3.33
C THR A 229 11.82 -9.76 4.62
N ALA A 230 10.98 -8.91 5.16
CA ALA A 230 10.19 -9.24 6.32
C ALA A 230 8.78 -8.68 6.24
N TYR A 231 7.82 -9.52 6.60
CA TYR A 231 6.41 -9.17 6.63
C TYR A 231 5.86 -9.35 8.04
N LEU A 232 4.91 -8.49 8.38
CA LEU A 232 3.96 -8.72 9.45
C LEU A 232 2.61 -8.99 8.80
N THR A 233 1.98 -10.12 9.14
CA THR A 233 0.77 -10.60 8.46
C THR A 233 -0.33 -10.88 9.49
N GLN A 234 -1.52 -10.31 9.28
CA GLN A 234 -2.71 -10.60 10.09
C GLN A 234 -3.70 -11.52 9.36
N ALA A 235 -3.99 -11.22 8.09
CA ALA A 235 -4.84 -12.06 7.25
C ALA A 235 -4.11 -12.49 5.97
N VAL A 236 -3.55 -11.51 5.26
CA VAL A 236 -2.94 -11.70 3.94
C VAL A 236 -1.62 -10.92 3.81
N GLN A 237 -0.69 -11.46 3.03
CA GLN A 237 0.65 -10.97 2.82
C GLN A 237 0.89 -10.75 1.31
N SER A 238 0.98 -9.49 0.89
CA SER A 238 1.27 -9.14 -0.50
C SER A 238 2.78 -8.93 -0.71
N PRO A 239 3.37 -9.52 -1.78
CA PRO A 239 4.76 -9.26 -2.16
C PRO A 239 4.93 -7.92 -2.89
N GLU A 240 3.84 -7.34 -3.42
CA GLU A 240 3.88 -6.14 -4.26
C GLU A 240 3.78 -4.85 -3.44
N PHE A 241 2.98 -4.86 -2.38
CA PHE A 241 2.76 -3.70 -1.52
C PHE A 241 2.52 -4.11 -0.06
N PRO A 242 2.86 -3.25 0.92
CA PRO A 242 2.57 -3.53 2.32
C PRO A 242 1.05 -3.55 2.55
N VAL A 243 0.50 -4.70 2.93
CA VAL A 243 -0.89 -4.81 3.39
C VAL A 243 -1.00 -4.12 4.76
N PRO A 244 -1.88 -3.12 4.94
CA PRO A 244 -2.01 -2.45 6.22
C PRO A 244 -2.52 -3.40 7.31
N LEU A 245 -2.02 -3.23 8.53
CA LEU A 245 -2.43 -3.98 9.70
C LEU A 245 -3.49 -3.22 10.49
N VAL A 246 -4.37 -3.96 11.17
CA VAL A 246 -5.34 -3.43 12.13
C VAL A 246 -4.67 -3.36 13.51
N ALA A 247 -4.78 -2.20 14.17
CA ALA A 247 -4.22 -1.98 15.49
C ALA A 247 -4.84 -2.93 16.54
N GLY A 248 -4.03 -3.39 17.50
CA GLY A 248 -4.48 -4.25 18.59
C GLY A 248 -4.56 -5.75 18.25
N GLU A 249 -4.52 -6.11 16.96
CA GLU A 249 -4.55 -7.51 16.51
C GLU A 249 -3.15 -8.14 16.39
N SER A 250 -3.04 -9.43 16.69
CA SER A 250 -1.75 -10.13 16.64
C SER A 250 -1.30 -10.35 15.20
N ALA A 251 -0.01 -10.24 14.91
CA ALA A 251 0.55 -10.40 13.57
C ALA A 251 1.64 -11.47 13.53
N LEU A 252 1.75 -12.22 12.45
CA LEU A 252 2.86 -13.15 12.20
C LEU A 252 4.01 -12.37 11.57
N LEU A 253 5.13 -12.29 12.26
CA LEU A 253 6.40 -11.88 11.65
C LEU A 253 6.96 -13.04 10.84
N ARG A 254 7.24 -12.83 9.55
CA ARG A 254 8.03 -13.74 8.70
C ARG A 254 9.24 -13.00 8.17
N VAL A 255 10.43 -13.51 8.44
CA VAL A 255 11.71 -12.99 7.96
C VAL A 255 12.32 -13.99 7.00
N PHE A 256 12.50 -13.55 5.76
CA PHE A 256 13.09 -14.32 4.67
C PHE A 256 14.52 -13.86 4.47
N VAL A 257 15.45 -14.76 4.75
CA VAL A 257 16.89 -14.51 4.56
C VAL A 257 17.28 -15.09 3.20
N THR A 258 17.95 -14.30 2.38
CA THR A 258 18.45 -14.67 1.06
C THR A 258 19.98 -14.49 0.99
N ALA A 259 20.64 -15.33 0.20
CA ALA A 259 22.07 -15.24 -0.08
C ALA A 259 22.31 -14.94 -1.57
N ARG A 260 23.44 -14.28 -1.90
CA ARG A 260 23.80 -13.98 -3.31
C ARG A 260 24.10 -15.24 -4.13
N GLN A 261 24.50 -16.31 -3.45
CA GLN A 261 24.88 -17.58 -4.06
C GLN A 261 24.30 -18.74 -3.26
N THR A 262 24.20 -19.90 -3.90
CA THR A 262 23.74 -21.12 -3.26
C THR A 262 24.67 -21.51 -2.11
N THR A 263 24.10 -21.93 -0.99
CA THR A 263 24.85 -22.29 0.21
C THR A 263 24.27 -23.53 0.89
N ARG A 264 25.07 -24.19 1.72
CA ARG A 264 24.63 -25.24 2.65
C ARG A 264 24.40 -24.71 4.06
N GLU A 265 24.71 -23.44 4.31
CA GLU A 265 24.45 -22.79 5.59
C GLU A 265 22.95 -22.73 5.85
N GLY A 266 22.57 -22.99 7.11
CA GLY A 266 21.19 -22.86 7.55
C GLY A 266 20.75 -21.39 7.66
N ILE A 267 19.44 -21.14 7.57
CA ILE A 267 18.88 -19.81 7.88
C ILE A 267 19.32 -19.40 9.30
N PRO A 268 20.04 -18.27 9.46
CA PRO A 268 20.60 -17.88 10.75
C PRO A 268 19.51 -17.43 11.73
N PRO A 269 19.81 -17.33 13.04
CA PRO A 269 18.95 -16.63 13.98
C PRO A 269 18.73 -15.17 13.56
N VAL A 270 17.55 -14.64 13.85
CA VAL A 270 17.21 -13.23 13.61
C VAL A 270 16.67 -12.60 14.88
N ARG A 271 16.97 -11.32 15.08
CA ARG A 271 16.44 -10.50 16.18
C ARG A 271 15.60 -9.39 15.60
N ALA A 272 14.31 -9.37 15.90
CA ALA A 272 13.42 -8.28 15.50
C ALA A 272 13.17 -7.33 16.68
N ARG A 273 13.34 -6.04 16.43
CA ARG A 273 13.19 -4.95 17.39
C ARG A 273 12.14 -3.98 16.87
N PHE A 274 11.19 -3.64 17.73
CA PHE A 274 10.06 -2.79 17.41
C PHE A 274 10.15 -1.49 18.19
N PHE A 275 9.76 -0.39 17.56
CA PHE A 275 9.89 0.95 18.09
C PHE A 275 8.57 1.71 17.96
N LEU A 276 8.25 2.52 18.96
CA LEU A 276 7.15 3.48 18.93
C LEU A 276 7.66 4.82 19.45
N ASN A 277 7.47 5.88 18.68
CA ASN A 277 7.98 7.22 19.01
C ASN A 277 9.47 7.19 19.40
N GLU A 278 10.26 6.56 18.52
CA GLU A 278 11.71 6.35 18.64
C GLU A 278 12.19 5.39 19.75
N ARG A 279 11.33 5.05 20.72
CA ARG A 279 11.66 4.15 21.84
C ARG A 279 11.40 2.70 21.49
N GLU A 280 12.33 1.83 21.87
CA GLU A 280 12.14 0.37 21.75
C GLU A 280 10.96 -0.06 22.62
N SER A 281 9.98 -0.70 21.99
CA SER A 281 8.73 -1.14 22.62
C SER A 281 8.65 -2.65 22.79
N HIS A 282 9.31 -3.41 21.90
CA HIS A 282 9.30 -4.87 21.93
C HIS A 282 10.53 -5.45 21.21
N VAL A 283 11.00 -6.61 21.66
CA VAL A 283 12.09 -7.37 21.03
C VAL A 283 11.70 -8.85 21.01
N VAL A 284 11.98 -9.52 19.90
CA VAL A 284 11.80 -10.97 19.77
C VAL A 284 13.03 -11.58 19.08
N ASP A 285 13.57 -12.62 19.70
CA ASP A 285 14.62 -13.46 19.15
C ASP A 285 14.00 -14.69 18.50
N VAL A 286 14.32 -14.92 17.22
CA VAL A 286 13.81 -16.05 16.45
C VAL A 286 14.96 -16.99 16.12
N SER A 287 14.80 -18.25 16.50
CA SER A 287 15.78 -19.29 16.25
C SER A 287 16.00 -19.53 14.76
N GLY A 288 17.26 -19.78 14.38
CA GLY A 288 17.62 -20.19 13.02
C GLY A 288 16.98 -21.51 12.59
N ARG A 289 17.01 -21.79 11.29
CA ARG A 289 16.50 -23.04 10.70
C ARG A 289 17.64 -23.83 10.05
N ARG A 290 17.47 -25.16 9.99
CA ARG A 290 18.42 -26.04 9.30
C ARG A 290 18.31 -26.02 7.79
N SER A 291 17.21 -25.48 7.25
CA SER A 291 17.00 -25.33 5.81
C SER A 291 18.09 -24.43 5.21
N PRO A 292 18.67 -24.79 4.06
CA PRO A 292 19.65 -23.94 3.39
C PRO A 292 19.10 -22.54 3.09
N ILE A 293 19.93 -21.51 3.20
CA ILE A 293 19.56 -20.14 2.80
C ILE A 293 19.30 -20.12 1.28
N PRO A 294 18.08 -19.78 0.83
CA PRO A 294 17.77 -19.73 -0.60
C PRO A 294 18.38 -18.47 -1.25
N THR A 295 18.49 -18.49 -2.58
CA THR A 295 18.90 -17.31 -3.37
C THR A 295 17.75 -16.37 -3.69
N ARG A 296 16.51 -16.79 -3.40
CA ARG A 296 15.27 -16.03 -3.60
C ARG A 296 14.32 -16.28 -2.43
N VAL A 297 13.39 -15.36 -2.22
CA VAL A 297 12.32 -15.53 -1.22
C VAL A 297 11.45 -16.72 -1.64
N ASP A 298 11.18 -17.64 -0.71
CA ASP A 298 10.32 -18.81 -0.90
C ASP A 298 9.25 -18.81 0.20
N GLU A 299 8.06 -18.31 -0.14
CA GLU A 299 6.96 -18.09 0.81
C GLU A 299 6.13 -19.35 1.09
N SER A 300 6.39 -20.45 0.38
CA SER A 300 5.56 -21.66 0.35
C SER A 300 5.42 -22.43 1.66
N SER A 301 6.28 -22.16 2.66
CA SER A 301 6.15 -22.79 3.97
C SER A 301 6.71 -21.94 5.10
N LEU A 302 6.23 -22.21 6.32
CA LEU A 302 6.80 -21.64 7.55
C LEU A 302 8.25 -22.10 7.79
N GLY A 303 8.67 -23.23 7.23
CA GLY A 303 10.04 -23.75 7.39
C GLY A 303 11.10 -23.01 6.57
N ARG A 304 10.68 -22.17 5.61
CA ARG A 304 11.52 -21.36 4.72
C ARG A 304 11.75 -19.93 5.22
N SER A 305 11.18 -19.58 6.37
CA SER A 305 11.36 -18.28 7.03
C SER A 305 11.66 -18.45 8.51
N ALA A 306 12.34 -17.47 9.09
CA ALA A 306 12.30 -17.28 10.53
C ALA A 306 10.97 -16.59 10.86
N ASN A 307 10.19 -17.13 11.80
CA ASN A 307 8.87 -16.60 12.11
C ASN A 307 8.57 -16.56 13.60
N ALA A 308 7.77 -15.58 14.00
CA ALA A 308 7.30 -15.40 15.37
C ALA A 308 5.95 -14.67 15.39
N VAL A 309 5.09 -15.01 16.36
CA VAL A 309 3.85 -14.27 16.59
C VAL A 309 4.15 -13.01 17.41
N ILE A 310 3.80 -11.87 16.87
CA ILE A 310 3.91 -10.56 17.52
C ILE A 310 2.57 -10.24 18.19
N PRO A 311 2.54 -10.03 19.52
CA PRO A 311 1.30 -9.76 20.23
C PRO A 311 0.64 -8.45 19.79
N GLY A 312 -0.68 -8.43 19.67
CA GLY A 312 -1.43 -7.27 19.18
C GLY A 312 -1.22 -5.96 19.97
N ARG A 313 -0.89 -6.03 21.27
CA ARG A 313 -0.48 -4.85 22.06
C ARG A 313 0.75 -4.10 21.52
N VAL A 314 1.56 -4.75 20.69
CA VAL A 314 2.73 -4.17 20.00
C VAL A 314 2.28 -3.46 18.71
N ILE A 315 1.27 -4.01 18.03
CA ILE A 315 0.75 -3.52 16.74
C ILE A 315 -0.09 -2.26 16.98
N ARG A 316 0.56 -1.09 16.85
CA ARG A 316 -0.04 0.23 17.09
C ARG A 316 0.37 1.24 16.01
N PRO A 317 -0.43 2.29 15.73
CA PRO A 317 -0.05 3.35 14.80
C PRO A 317 1.32 3.97 15.15
N GLY A 318 2.13 4.22 14.12
CA GLY A 318 3.50 4.73 14.27
C GLY A 318 4.55 3.66 14.61
N LEU A 319 4.21 2.38 14.52
CA LEU A 319 5.15 1.27 14.72
C LEU A 319 6.24 1.28 13.65
N GLU A 320 7.48 1.14 14.09
CA GLU A 320 8.64 0.90 13.23
C GLU A 320 9.33 -0.38 13.66
N MET A 321 9.99 -1.07 12.73
CA MET A 321 10.74 -2.28 13.01
C MET A 321 12.13 -2.31 12.37
N VAL A 322 13.02 -3.04 13.02
CA VAL A 322 14.37 -3.36 12.55
C VAL A 322 14.61 -4.83 12.83
N ILE A 323 15.19 -5.51 11.86
CA ILE A 323 15.57 -6.91 11.99
C ILE A 323 17.09 -7.01 11.81
N GLU A 324 17.74 -7.61 12.80
CA GLU A 324 19.15 -7.96 12.77
C GLU A 324 19.24 -9.44 12.36
N VAL A 325 19.95 -9.72 11.27
CA VAL A 325 20.14 -11.06 10.72
C VAL A 325 21.52 -11.54 11.13
N ASP A 326 21.58 -12.75 11.69
CA ASP A 326 22.81 -13.31 12.25
C ASP A 326 23.48 -12.33 13.25
N PRO A 327 22.82 -11.98 14.36
CA PRO A 327 23.35 -10.99 15.32
C PRO A 327 24.68 -11.42 15.96
N ALA A 328 25.03 -12.71 15.87
CA ALA A 328 26.31 -13.25 16.33
C ALA A 328 27.44 -13.17 15.28
N GLY A 329 27.13 -12.85 14.01
CA GLY A 329 28.10 -12.73 12.93
C GLY A 329 28.81 -14.04 12.59
N THR A 330 28.06 -15.14 12.57
CA THR A 330 28.56 -16.50 12.35
C THR A 330 28.68 -16.89 10.87
N LEU A 331 27.96 -16.22 9.98
CA LEU A 331 27.95 -16.51 8.55
C LEU A 331 29.17 -15.94 7.83
N ASP A 332 29.62 -16.66 6.79
CA ASP A 332 30.65 -16.19 5.87
C ASP A 332 30.19 -14.91 5.16
N PRO A 333 30.92 -13.78 5.29
CA PRO A 333 30.61 -12.54 4.58
C PRO A 333 30.51 -12.70 3.05
N GLY A 334 31.23 -13.67 2.47
CA GLY A 334 31.20 -13.99 1.04
C GLY A 334 29.85 -14.51 0.53
N LEU A 335 28.93 -14.93 1.41
CA LEU A 335 27.57 -15.32 1.03
C LEU A 335 26.69 -14.12 0.66
N GLY A 336 27.10 -12.90 1.04
CA GLY A 336 26.36 -11.68 0.73
C GLY A 336 24.97 -11.62 1.38
N VAL A 337 24.78 -12.30 2.52
CA VAL A 337 23.56 -12.23 3.32
C VAL A 337 23.45 -10.85 3.97
N ALA A 338 22.30 -10.21 3.83
CA ALA A 338 22.04 -8.93 4.49
C ALA A 338 22.13 -9.11 6.01
N LYS A 339 22.89 -8.25 6.69
CA LYS A 339 23.01 -8.28 8.17
C LYS A 339 21.82 -7.63 8.87
N ARG A 340 21.00 -6.89 8.13
CA ARG A 340 19.96 -6.05 8.70
C ARG A 340 18.85 -5.76 7.68
N ILE A 341 17.60 -5.69 8.14
CA ILE A 341 16.43 -5.29 7.36
C ILE A 341 15.67 -4.20 8.12
N PRO A 342 15.46 -3.01 7.54
CA PRO A 342 16.14 -2.49 6.35
C PRO A 342 17.64 -2.27 6.63
N GLU A 343 18.46 -2.16 5.60
CA GLU A 343 19.92 -1.97 5.78
C GLU A 343 20.25 -0.68 6.55
N THR A 344 19.45 0.38 6.38
CA THR A 344 19.58 1.65 7.09
C THR A 344 18.24 2.09 7.69
N GLY A 345 18.25 2.92 8.73
CA GLY A 345 17.02 3.46 9.33
C GLY A 345 16.13 2.41 9.99
N ARG A 346 14.80 2.55 9.87
CA ARG A 346 13.81 1.59 10.39
C ARG A 346 12.69 1.45 9.36
N LEU A 347 12.09 0.27 9.26
CA LEU A 347 10.94 0.04 8.39
C LEU A 347 9.68 0.48 9.12
N ARG A 348 8.94 1.44 8.56
CA ARG A 348 7.62 1.81 9.05
C ARG A 348 6.63 0.70 8.73
N VAL A 349 5.84 0.32 9.73
CA VAL A 349 4.75 -0.64 9.58
C VAL A 349 3.46 0.16 9.43
N ASP A 350 2.71 -0.07 8.36
CA ASP A 350 1.41 0.57 8.17
C ASP A 350 0.38 -0.08 9.11
N VAL A 351 0.08 0.59 10.23
CA VAL A 351 -0.91 0.14 11.22
C VAL A 351 -2.04 1.17 11.28
N ARG A 352 -3.27 0.72 11.06
CA ARG A 352 -4.49 1.51 11.07
C ARG A 352 -5.32 1.22 12.31
N ASP A 353 -5.74 2.28 12.97
CA ASP A 353 -6.74 2.22 14.02
C ASP A 353 -8.12 2.33 13.37
N ILE A 354 -9.03 1.42 13.72
CA ILE A 354 -10.38 1.36 13.15
C ILE A 354 -11.39 1.17 14.27
N PRO A 355 -12.59 1.79 14.16
CA PRO A 355 -13.65 1.60 15.14
C PRO A 355 -14.12 0.14 15.18
N ALA A 356 -14.76 -0.22 16.30
CA ALA A 356 -15.42 -1.51 16.42
C ALA A 356 -16.53 -1.63 15.36
N LEU A 357 -16.70 -2.83 14.81
CA LEU A 357 -17.83 -3.15 13.94
C LEU A 357 -19.10 -3.23 14.80
N GLU A 358 -19.93 -2.20 14.74
CA GLU A 358 -21.25 -2.17 15.37
C GLU A 358 -22.23 -2.98 14.51
N LEU A 359 -22.66 -4.13 15.03
CA LEU A 359 -23.46 -5.12 14.32
C LEU A 359 -24.78 -5.39 15.06
N THR A 360 -25.90 -5.08 14.43
CA THR A 360 -27.23 -5.47 14.92
C THR A 360 -27.69 -6.71 14.17
N LEU A 361 -27.88 -7.81 14.88
CA LEU A 361 -28.32 -9.10 14.35
C LEU A 361 -29.83 -9.22 14.53
N ILE A 362 -30.57 -9.46 13.45
CA ILE A 362 -32.03 -9.51 13.44
C ILE A 362 -32.50 -10.95 13.18
N PRO A 363 -33.12 -11.62 14.18
CA PRO A 363 -33.73 -12.92 13.98
C PRO A 363 -35.04 -12.76 13.22
N PHE A 364 -35.09 -13.25 11.99
CA PHE A 364 -36.34 -13.41 11.25
C PHE A 364 -36.91 -14.81 11.46
N ILE A 365 -38.18 -14.87 11.83
CA ILE A 365 -38.95 -16.10 11.99
C ILE A 365 -39.95 -16.16 10.84
N TRP A 366 -39.84 -17.19 10.00
CA TRP A 366 -40.80 -17.40 8.91
C TRP A 366 -42.14 -17.86 9.49
N GLU A 367 -43.21 -17.18 9.11
CA GLU A 367 -44.55 -17.43 9.65
C GLU A 367 -45.09 -18.84 9.31
N GLU A 368 -44.81 -19.34 8.10
CA GLU A 368 -45.35 -20.63 7.65
C GLU A 368 -44.62 -21.84 8.26
N ASP A 369 -43.33 -21.70 8.56
CA ASP A 369 -42.50 -22.73 9.21
C ASP A 369 -41.53 -22.09 10.24
N PRO A 370 -42.03 -21.75 11.44
CA PRO A 370 -41.27 -20.98 12.41
C PRO A 370 -40.19 -21.83 13.08
N ASP A 371 -38.93 -21.45 12.90
CA ASP A 371 -37.79 -22.02 13.61
C ASP A 371 -37.24 -21.02 14.65
N PRO A 372 -37.51 -21.23 15.96
CA PRO A 372 -37.05 -20.34 17.00
C PRO A 372 -35.55 -20.47 17.33
N SER A 373 -34.85 -21.50 16.82
CA SER A 373 -33.43 -21.72 17.11
C SER A 373 -32.53 -20.57 16.64
N ILE A 374 -32.97 -19.82 15.63
CA ILE A 374 -32.29 -18.61 15.15
C ILE A 374 -32.19 -17.52 16.23
N VAL A 375 -33.18 -17.45 17.13
CA VAL A 375 -33.21 -16.47 18.23
C VAL A 375 -32.12 -16.78 19.25
N ASP A 376 -31.99 -18.05 19.63
CA ASP A 376 -30.96 -18.51 20.58
C ASP A 376 -29.56 -18.31 19.99
N LEU A 377 -29.36 -18.69 18.72
CA LEU A 377 -28.09 -18.49 18.02
C LEU A 377 -27.66 -17.00 18.00
N ILE A 378 -28.58 -16.11 17.63
CA ILE A 378 -28.29 -14.67 17.61
C ILE A 378 -28.05 -14.13 19.03
N GLY A 379 -28.79 -14.63 20.03
CA GLY A 379 -28.57 -14.30 21.43
C GLY A 379 -27.15 -14.65 21.88
N ASP A 380 -26.68 -15.86 21.56
CA ASP A 380 -25.32 -16.33 21.87
C ASP A 380 -24.25 -15.53 21.11
N MET A 381 -24.48 -15.23 19.82
CA MET A 381 -23.60 -14.36 19.04
C MET A 381 -23.46 -12.96 19.65
N ALA A 382 -24.57 -12.38 20.12
CA ALA A 382 -24.57 -11.06 20.73
C ALA A 382 -23.98 -11.05 22.15
N ALA A 383 -24.06 -12.16 22.88
CA ALA A 383 -23.51 -12.30 24.22
C ALA A 383 -21.98 -12.40 24.22
N ASP A 384 -21.38 -13.07 23.22
CA ASP A 384 -19.92 -13.21 23.09
C ASP A 384 -19.41 -12.98 21.65
N PRO A 385 -19.55 -11.77 21.11
CA PRO A 385 -19.24 -11.48 19.71
C PRO A 385 -17.75 -11.55 19.37
N GLN A 386 -16.87 -11.68 20.36
CA GLN A 386 -15.42 -11.76 20.15
C GLN A 386 -14.94 -13.21 20.04
N ASN A 387 -15.67 -14.17 20.61
CA ASN A 387 -15.26 -15.57 20.60
C ASN A 387 -16.24 -16.49 19.88
N HIS A 388 -17.47 -16.03 19.58
CA HIS A 388 -18.46 -16.85 18.88
C HIS A 388 -17.97 -17.31 17.50
N GLU A 389 -18.24 -18.57 17.15
CA GLU A 389 -17.73 -19.23 15.94
C GLU A 389 -18.28 -18.61 14.64
N MET A 390 -19.58 -18.27 14.62
CA MET A 390 -20.24 -17.58 13.49
C MET A 390 -19.59 -16.27 13.04
N LEU A 391 -18.95 -15.57 13.97
CA LEU A 391 -18.30 -14.27 13.69
C LEU A 391 -16.79 -14.40 13.51
N HIS A 392 -16.25 -15.62 13.60
CA HIS A 392 -14.82 -15.84 13.54
C HIS A 392 -14.22 -15.48 12.17
N LEU A 393 -14.85 -15.93 11.08
CA LEU A 393 -14.38 -15.60 9.73
C LEU A 393 -14.48 -14.10 9.47
N THR A 394 -15.52 -13.42 9.94
CA THR A 394 -15.61 -11.95 9.89
C THR A 394 -14.40 -11.27 10.54
N ARG A 395 -14.01 -11.69 11.75
CA ARG A 395 -12.83 -11.12 12.44
C ARG A 395 -11.51 -11.42 11.74
N THR A 396 -11.46 -12.52 11.01
CA THR A 396 -10.21 -13.03 10.40
C THR A 396 -10.02 -12.49 8.98
N LEU A 397 -11.10 -12.40 8.20
CA LEU A 397 -11.09 -12.08 6.78
C LEU A 397 -11.39 -10.61 6.50
N LEU A 398 -12.12 -9.93 7.39
CA LEU A 398 -12.42 -8.51 7.22
C LEU A 398 -11.56 -7.67 8.17
N PRO A 399 -11.27 -6.41 7.82
CA PRO A 399 -10.50 -5.53 8.69
C PRO A 399 -11.37 -5.11 9.88
N VAL A 400 -11.37 -5.91 10.94
CA VAL A 400 -12.20 -5.72 12.14
C VAL A 400 -11.37 -5.93 13.40
N ALA A 401 -11.12 -4.86 14.15
CA ALA A 401 -10.37 -4.91 15.42
C ALA A 401 -11.22 -5.46 16.57
N ALA A 402 -12.53 -5.22 16.53
CA ALA A 402 -13.48 -5.65 17.53
C ALA A 402 -14.88 -5.67 16.91
N ILE A 403 -15.71 -6.63 17.33
CA ILE A 403 -17.15 -6.64 17.04
C ILE A 403 -17.94 -6.28 18.30
N ARG A 404 -18.86 -5.32 18.18
CA ARG A 404 -19.91 -5.10 19.17
C ARG A 404 -21.21 -5.54 18.53
N ALA A 405 -21.78 -6.63 19.02
CA ALA A 405 -23.03 -7.17 18.50
C ALA A 405 -24.19 -6.89 19.45
N ARG A 406 -25.36 -6.61 18.88
CA ARG A 406 -26.63 -6.53 19.59
C ARG A 406 -27.64 -7.47 18.92
N ALA A 407 -28.34 -8.26 19.72
CA ALA A 407 -29.51 -9.00 19.25
C ALA A 407 -30.72 -8.05 19.21
N HIS A 408 -31.36 -7.96 18.05
CA HIS A 408 -32.68 -7.35 17.90
C HIS A 408 -33.76 -8.36 18.32
N GLU A 409 -34.95 -7.87 18.71
CA GLU A 409 -36.08 -8.75 19.03
C GLU A 409 -36.52 -9.56 17.80
N PRO A 410 -37.10 -10.77 17.95
CA PRO A 410 -37.49 -11.55 16.78
C PRO A 410 -38.56 -10.85 15.94
N VAL A 411 -38.39 -10.92 14.63
CA VAL A 411 -39.30 -10.35 13.62
C VAL A 411 -40.00 -11.49 12.90
N VAL A 412 -41.31 -11.58 13.05
CA VAL A 412 -42.13 -12.51 12.26
C VAL A 412 -42.31 -11.94 10.86
N PHE A 413 -42.04 -12.77 9.84
CA PHE A 413 -42.08 -12.35 8.45
C PHE A 413 -42.79 -13.40 7.58
N PRO A 414 -43.64 -13.00 6.63
CA PRO A 414 -44.56 -13.90 5.93
C PRO A 414 -43.90 -14.72 4.82
N THR A 415 -42.63 -14.42 4.47
CA THR A 415 -41.92 -15.07 3.36
C THR A 415 -40.48 -15.40 3.76
N ASN A 416 -39.89 -16.41 3.12
CA ASN A 416 -38.46 -16.73 3.18
C ASN A 416 -37.68 -16.19 1.97
N GLU A 417 -38.30 -15.36 1.12
CA GLU A 417 -37.62 -14.70 0.00
C GLU A 417 -36.57 -13.71 0.48
N VAL A 418 -35.30 -14.00 0.19
CA VAL A 418 -34.13 -13.26 0.66
C VAL A 418 -34.18 -11.77 0.34
N GLY A 419 -34.57 -11.42 -0.90
CA GLY A 419 -34.67 -10.02 -1.33
C GLY A 419 -35.70 -9.22 -0.51
N GLU A 420 -36.82 -9.84 -0.12
CA GLU A 420 -37.83 -9.20 0.72
C GLU A 420 -37.36 -9.03 2.17
N ILE A 421 -36.62 -10.01 2.70
CA ILE A 421 -36.04 -9.96 4.05
C ILE A 421 -34.94 -8.90 4.11
N LEU A 422 -34.09 -8.79 3.08
CA LEU A 422 -33.07 -7.74 3.00
C LEU A 422 -33.71 -6.34 2.98
N ARG A 423 -34.79 -6.16 2.21
CA ARG A 423 -35.58 -4.91 2.21
C ARG A 423 -36.14 -4.61 3.61
N ALA A 424 -36.73 -5.60 4.27
CA ALA A 424 -37.22 -5.46 5.63
C ALA A 424 -36.11 -5.12 6.64
N THR A 425 -34.92 -5.72 6.52
CA THR A 425 -33.74 -5.42 7.33
C THR A 425 -33.36 -3.95 7.24
N ARG A 426 -33.35 -3.38 6.03
CA ARG A 426 -33.09 -1.95 5.81
C ARG A 426 -34.21 -1.07 6.37
N VAL A 427 -35.47 -1.48 6.25
CA VAL A 427 -36.60 -0.77 6.86
C VAL A 427 -36.46 -0.71 8.39
N ILE A 428 -36.16 -1.83 9.05
CA ILE A 428 -35.93 -1.87 10.51
C ILE A 428 -34.81 -0.88 10.89
N ARG A 429 -33.68 -0.92 10.18
CA ARG A 429 -32.57 0.01 10.43
C ARG A 429 -33.00 1.48 10.38
N VAL A 430 -33.78 1.86 9.36
CA VAL A 430 -34.29 3.23 9.21
C VAL A 430 -35.28 3.58 10.33
N MET A 431 -36.20 2.66 10.66
CA MET A 431 -37.20 2.87 11.71
C MET A 431 -36.60 3.00 13.11
N GLU A 432 -35.50 2.30 13.38
CA GLU A 432 -34.81 2.36 14.67
C GLU A 432 -33.79 3.49 14.77
N GLY A 433 -33.56 4.25 13.69
CA GLY A 433 -32.49 5.25 13.64
C GLY A 433 -31.09 4.63 13.81
N GLY A 434 -30.94 3.37 13.42
CA GLY A 434 -29.74 2.57 13.68
C GLY A 434 -28.51 3.07 12.95
N THR A 435 -27.40 3.21 13.67
CA THR A 435 -26.05 3.42 13.13
C THR A 435 -25.31 2.08 13.05
N GLY A 436 -24.44 1.91 12.05
CA GLY A 436 -23.71 0.66 11.84
C GLY A 436 -24.46 -0.37 11.01
N TYR A 437 -24.01 -1.62 11.08
CA TYR A 437 -24.42 -2.72 10.20
C TYR A 437 -25.62 -3.47 10.78
N TYR A 438 -26.64 -3.69 9.97
CA TYR A 438 -27.83 -4.46 10.30
C TYR A 438 -27.83 -5.74 9.47
N LYS A 439 -27.84 -6.88 10.14
CA LYS A 439 -27.73 -8.21 9.54
C LYS A 439 -28.97 -9.03 9.86
N GLY A 440 -29.84 -9.22 8.87
CA GLY A 440 -30.95 -10.15 8.95
C GLY A 440 -30.45 -11.58 8.88
N MET A 441 -31.02 -12.46 9.70
CA MET A 441 -30.72 -13.89 9.63
C MET A 441 -31.99 -14.71 9.86
N MET A 442 -32.14 -15.80 9.11
CA MET A 442 -33.25 -16.75 9.21
C MET A 442 -32.67 -18.16 9.15
N ALA A 443 -33.22 -19.08 9.93
CA ALA A 443 -32.80 -20.49 9.87
C ALA A 443 -33.07 -21.10 8.48
N GLY A 444 -32.25 -22.08 8.10
CA GLY A 444 -32.32 -22.75 6.80
C GLY A 444 -31.17 -22.39 5.87
N ASN A 445 -31.16 -23.01 4.69
CA ASN A 445 -30.12 -22.80 3.67
C ASN A 445 -30.63 -21.88 2.56
N LEU A 446 -30.74 -20.59 2.88
CA LEU A 446 -31.30 -19.56 2.00
C LEU A 446 -30.24 -18.75 1.24
N GLY A 447 -28.96 -18.94 1.55
CA GLY A 447 -27.87 -18.11 1.03
C GLY A 447 -27.80 -16.74 1.71
N GLY A 448 -27.25 -15.76 1.00
CA GLY A 448 -27.11 -14.38 1.47
C GLY A 448 -27.47 -13.36 0.38
N LEU A 449 -27.68 -12.12 0.81
CA LEU A 449 -27.84 -10.98 -0.08
C LEU A 449 -27.55 -9.69 0.68
N ALA A 450 -26.91 -8.71 0.05
CA ALA A 450 -26.53 -7.47 0.69
C ALA A 450 -26.75 -6.24 -0.19
N PHE A 451 -27.01 -5.10 0.46
CA PHE A 451 -26.87 -3.81 -0.21
C PHE A 451 -25.39 -3.44 -0.31
N GLN A 452 -24.95 -3.04 -1.51
CA GLN A 452 -23.58 -2.70 -1.80
C GLN A 452 -23.43 -1.30 -2.45
N PRO A 453 -22.59 -0.40 -1.88
CA PRO A 453 -22.18 -0.43 -0.48
C PRO A 453 -23.41 -0.23 0.41
N GLY A 454 -23.31 -0.58 1.68
CA GLY A 454 -24.47 -0.40 2.53
C GLY A 454 -24.24 -0.83 3.95
N TRP A 455 -25.33 -0.74 4.71
CA TRP A 455 -25.35 -1.04 6.14
C TRP A 455 -26.35 -2.15 6.44
N SER A 456 -26.79 -2.88 5.43
CA SER A 456 -27.85 -3.87 5.56
C SER A 456 -27.54 -5.06 4.68
N SER A 457 -27.56 -6.24 5.28
CA SER A 457 -27.35 -7.52 4.61
C SER A 457 -28.21 -8.60 5.26
N PHE A 458 -28.39 -9.70 4.56
CA PHE A 458 -29.04 -10.91 5.04
C PHE A 458 -28.09 -12.10 4.85
N SER A 459 -28.13 -13.08 5.77
CA SER A 459 -27.55 -14.40 5.49
C SER A 459 -28.27 -15.52 6.25
N SER A 460 -28.21 -16.72 5.69
CA SER A 460 -28.34 -17.97 6.46
C SER A 460 -27.30 -18.03 7.61
N PRO A 461 -27.51 -18.90 8.62
CA PRO A 461 -26.58 -19.09 9.74
C PRO A 461 -25.34 -19.90 9.31
N ASP A 462 -24.58 -19.36 8.36
CA ASP A 462 -23.24 -19.81 8.00
C ASP A 462 -22.20 -18.69 8.18
N GLY A 463 -21.04 -19.02 8.75
CA GLY A 463 -20.01 -18.02 9.07
C GLY A 463 -19.30 -17.45 7.84
N GLY A 464 -19.19 -18.23 6.76
CA GLY A 464 -18.63 -17.80 5.48
C GLY A 464 -19.57 -16.85 4.77
N THR A 465 -20.84 -17.24 4.62
CA THR A 465 -21.90 -16.37 4.08
C THR A 465 -22.03 -15.10 4.92
N LEU A 466 -21.93 -15.19 6.25
CA LEU A 466 -21.98 -13.99 7.09
C LEU A 466 -20.86 -12.99 6.74
N ALA A 467 -19.62 -13.48 6.58
CA ALA A 467 -18.47 -12.66 6.22
C ALA A 467 -18.55 -12.10 4.79
N HIS A 468 -18.95 -12.93 3.81
CA HIS A 468 -19.15 -12.56 2.41
C HIS A 468 -20.08 -11.34 2.27
N GLU A 469 -21.26 -11.44 2.89
CA GLU A 469 -22.30 -10.41 2.80
C GLU A 469 -21.94 -9.12 3.57
N LEU A 470 -21.16 -9.24 4.65
CA LEU A 470 -20.57 -8.06 5.29
C LEU A 470 -19.48 -7.43 4.39
N GLY A 471 -18.81 -8.22 3.56
CA GLY A 471 -17.92 -7.75 2.51
C GLY A 471 -18.63 -6.83 1.51
N HIS A 472 -19.80 -7.23 1.00
CA HIS A 472 -20.63 -6.36 0.14
C HIS A 472 -21.01 -5.03 0.82
N ASN A 473 -21.36 -5.07 2.11
CA ASN A 473 -21.60 -3.86 2.88
C ASN A 473 -20.36 -2.94 2.94
N MET A 474 -19.15 -3.51 2.90
CA MET A 474 -17.86 -2.81 2.82
C MET A 474 -17.39 -2.52 1.38
N TYR A 475 -18.31 -2.55 0.41
CA TYR A 475 -18.06 -2.26 -1.01
C TYR A 475 -17.17 -3.28 -1.73
N LEU A 476 -17.21 -4.54 -1.32
CA LEU A 476 -16.55 -5.62 -2.05
C LEU A 476 -17.49 -6.22 -3.10
N LEU A 477 -17.03 -6.31 -4.34
CA LEU A 477 -17.73 -6.96 -5.47
C LEU A 477 -17.33 -8.44 -5.55
N HIS A 478 -18.00 -9.21 -6.41
CA HIS A 478 -17.63 -10.61 -6.62
C HIS A 478 -16.29 -10.77 -7.35
N THR A 479 -15.58 -11.86 -7.06
CA THR A 479 -14.47 -12.29 -7.92
C THR A 479 -14.97 -13.08 -9.12
N SER A 480 -14.12 -13.24 -10.15
CA SER A 480 -14.47 -13.93 -11.40
C SER A 480 -14.53 -15.46 -11.28
N CYS A 481 -15.04 -16.01 -10.17
CA CYS A 481 -15.02 -17.44 -9.89
C CYS A 481 -16.40 -17.98 -9.47
N GLY A 482 -16.78 -19.13 -10.02
CA GLY A 482 -17.97 -19.89 -9.60
C GLY A 482 -19.27 -19.35 -10.20
N ASP A 483 -19.20 -18.89 -11.46
CA ASP A 483 -20.32 -18.24 -12.16
C ASP A 483 -20.91 -17.03 -11.42
N ALA A 484 -20.08 -16.35 -10.62
CA ALA A 484 -20.52 -15.19 -9.85
C ALA A 484 -21.05 -14.08 -10.78
N PRO A 485 -22.22 -13.49 -10.47
CA PRO A 485 -22.76 -12.39 -11.25
C PRO A 485 -21.89 -11.15 -11.05
N ASN A 486 -21.72 -10.36 -12.11
CA ASN A 486 -21.08 -9.05 -12.10
C ASN A 486 -19.70 -9.01 -11.40
N PRO A 487 -18.72 -9.81 -11.87
CA PRO A 487 -17.39 -9.85 -11.26
C PRO A 487 -16.70 -8.49 -11.35
N ASP A 488 -15.91 -8.15 -10.33
CA ASP A 488 -15.15 -6.90 -10.26
C ASP A 488 -14.11 -6.86 -11.40
N PRO A 489 -14.24 -5.95 -12.37
CA PRO A 489 -13.30 -5.85 -13.47
C PRO A 489 -11.91 -5.37 -13.04
N ALA A 490 -11.77 -4.84 -11.81
CA ALA A 490 -10.51 -4.39 -11.24
C ALA A 490 -9.83 -5.46 -10.35
N TYR A 491 -10.46 -6.61 -10.13
CA TYR A 491 -9.87 -7.67 -9.33
C TYR A 491 -8.61 -8.22 -10.02
N PRO A 492 -7.43 -8.20 -9.37
CA PRO A 492 -6.16 -8.43 -10.07
C PRO A 492 -5.79 -9.91 -10.19
N HIS A 493 -6.43 -10.80 -9.42
CA HIS A 493 -5.98 -12.19 -9.30
C HIS A 493 -6.79 -13.12 -10.19
N GLU A 494 -6.09 -13.98 -10.92
CA GLU A 494 -6.68 -14.92 -11.87
C GLU A 494 -7.62 -15.91 -11.15
N GLU A 495 -8.70 -16.29 -11.85
CA GLU A 495 -9.68 -17.28 -11.38
C GLU A 495 -10.27 -16.96 -10.00
N GLY A 496 -10.33 -15.68 -9.62
CA GLY A 496 -10.86 -15.25 -8.32
C GLY A 496 -10.12 -15.79 -7.10
N THR A 497 -8.86 -16.19 -7.27
CA THR A 497 -7.98 -16.62 -6.18
C THR A 497 -7.48 -15.44 -5.35
N ILE A 498 -6.93 -15.66 -4.15
CA ILE A 498 -6.42 -14.57 -3.31
C ILE A 498 -5.07 -14.00 -3.78
N GLY A 499 -4.34 -14.70 -4.67
CA GLY A 499 -3.10 -14.27 -5.33
C GLY A 499 -1.89 -14.01 -4.42
N ALA A 500 -2.06 -14.12 -3.12
CA ALA A 500 -1.09 -13.77 -2.10
C ALA A 500 -1.17 -14.74 -0.92
N TRP A 501 -0.07 -14.88 -0.16
CA TRP A 501 -0.06 -15.82 0.97
C TRP A 501 -0.90 -15.30 2.14
N GLY A 502 -1.82 -16.11 2.65
CA GLY A 502 -2.55 -15.83 3.89
C GLY A 502 -1.95 -16.53 5.12
N TYR A 503 -2.46 -16.19 6.30
CA TYR A 503 -2.13 -16.91 7.53
C TYR A 503 -3.34 -17.09 8.45
N ASP A 504 -3.74 -18.34 8.67
CA ASP A 504 -4.79 -18.71 9.63
C ASP A 504 -4.19 -18.98 11.00
N PHE A 505 -4.42 -18.06 11.94
CA PHE A 505 -3.93 -18.18 13.33
C PHE A 505 -4.53 -19.36 14.11
N ARG A 506 -5.73 -19.84 13.76
CA ARG A 506 -6.34 -21.01 14.41
C ARG A 506 -5.61 -22.28 14.04
N ARG A 507 -5.43 -22.48 12.72
CA ARG A 507 -4.75 -23.64 12.15
C ARG A 507 -3.23 -23.53 12.28
N ARG A 508 -2.72 -22.33 12.57
CA ARG A 508 -1.29 -21.97 12.56
C ARG A 508 -0.64 -22.35 11.23
N ALA A 509 -1.38 -22.13 10.15
CA ALA A 509 -1.05 -22.59 8.81
C ALA A 509 -1.10 -21.44 7.81
N LEU A 510 -0.30 -21.57 6.75
CA LEU A 510 -0.38 -20.66 5.61
C LEU A 510 -1.60 -21.00 4.76
N VAL A 511 -2.18 -19.97 4.17
CA VAL A 511 -3.23 -20.10 3.16
C VAL A 511 -2.59 -19.85 1.79
N ASP A 512 -2.82 -20.78 0.86
CA ASP A 512 -2.14 -20.79 -0.44
C ASP A 512 -2.68 -19.65 -1.34
N PRO A 513 -1.84 -19.01 -2.16
CA PRO A 513 -2.30 -17.99 -3.11
C PRO A 513 -3.41 -18.46 -4.06
N SER A 514 -3.50 -19.76 -4.33
CA SER A 514 -4.55 -20.37 -5.16
C SER A 514 -5.89 -20.58 -4.43
N THR A 515 -5.96 -20.29 -3.12
CA THR A 515 -7.22 -20.37 -2.37
C THR A 515 -8.23 -19.37 -2.96
N PRO A 516 -9.49 -19.77 -3.20
CA PRO A 516 -10.54 -18.86 -3.63
C PRO A 516 -10.74 -17.70 -2.66
N ASP A 517 -10.99 -16.51 -3.20
CA ASP A 517 -11.39 -15.37 -2.39
C ASP A 517 -12.82 -15.56 -1.85
N VAL A 518 -13.08 -15.07 -0.63
CA VAL A 518 -14.37 -15.11 0.07
C VAL A 518 -15.48 -14.41 -0.68
N MET A 519 -15.17 -13.52 -1.63
CA MET A 519 -16.16 -12.91 -2.52
C MET A 519 -16.39 -13.70 -3.83
N GLY A 520 -15.92 -14.94 -3.93
CA GLY A 520 -16.21 -15.87 -5.03
C GLY A 520 -17.09 -17.05 -4.60
N TYR A 521 -17.45 -17.93 -5.54
CA TYR A 521 -18.27 -19.12 -5.25
C TYR A 521 -17.56 -20.44 -5.60
N CYS A 522 -16.23 -20.47 -5.48
CA CYS A 522 -15.38 -21.52 -6.07
C CYS A 522 -14.86 -22.59 -5.11
N GLY A 523 -15.16 -22.53 -3.82
CA GLY A 523 -14.65 -23.52 -2.90
C GLY A 523 -15.28 -23.46 -1.51
N GLU A 524 -15.05 -24.51 -0.74
CA GLU A 524 -15.49 -24.59 0.65
C GLU A 524 -14.51 -23.90 1.61
N GLU A 525 -13.25 -23.71 1.20
CA GLU A 525 -12.25 -22.97 1.95
C GLU A 525 -11.98 -21.64 1.25
N GLU A 526 -12.51 -20.57 1.84
CA GLU A 526 -12.43 -19.21 1.32
C GLU A 526 -11.53 -18.34 2.20
N TRP A 527 -10.85 -17.37 1.57
CA TRP A 527 -9.99 -16.41 2.26
C TRP A 527 -10.08 -15.01 1.66
N VAL A 528 -9.49 -14.01 2.28
CA VAL A 528 -9.49 -12.64 1.74
C VAL A 528 -8.19 -12.35 0.97
N SER A 529 -8.30 -11.78 -0.22
CA SER A 529 -7.17 -11.20 -0.95
C SER A 529 -6.65 -9.92 -0.30
N ASP A 530 -5.40 -9.59 -0.58
CA ASP A 530 -4.79 -8.31 -0.24
C ASP A 530 -5.57 -7.12 -0.84
N PHE A 531 -6.05 -7.28 -2.07
CA PHE A 531 -6.88 -6.30 -2.76
C PHE A 531 -8.17 -5.99 -1.99
N TYR A 532 -8.97 -7.01 -1.65
CA TYR A 532 -10.24 -6.79 -0.97
C TYR A 532 -10.09 -6.46 0.51
N PHE A 533 -9.10 -7.01 1.21
CA PHE A 533 -8.80 -6.56 2.58
C PHE A 533 -8.46 -5.06 2.60
N GLY A 534 -7.64 -4.61 1.65
CA GLY A 534 -7.30 -3.19 1.48
C GLY A 534 -8.51 -2.32 1.08
N ASN A 535 -9.40 -2.81 0.22
CA ASN A 535 -10.62 -2.10 -0.17
C ASN A 535 -11.58 -1.93 1.00
N ALA A 536 -11.88 -3.01 1.71
CA ALA A 536 -12.74 -2.98 2.89
C ALA A 536 -12.19 -2.04 3.96
N LEU A 537 -10.86 -2.06 4.20
CA LEU A 537 -10.24 -1.19 5.19
C LEU A 537 -10.36 0.28 4.81
N ARG A 538 -10.11 0.61 3.54
CA ARG A 538 -10.30 1.97 3.01
C ARG A 538 -11.75 2.42 3.09
N TYR A 539 -12.70 1.52 2.83
CA TYR A 539 -14.12 1.80 2.97
C TYR A 539 -14.45 2.14 4.42
N ARG A 540 -14.11 1.26 5.38
CA ARG A 540 -14.39 1.48 6.81
C ARG A 540 -13.79 2.78 7.32
N LEU A 541 -12.52 3.08 6.98
CA LEU A 541 -11.87 4.33 7.38
C LEU A 541 -12.54 5.60 6.83
N ARG A 542 -13.20 5.53 5.65
CA ARG A 542 -13.93 6.65 5.06
C ARG A 542 -15.37 6.73 5.57
N ALA A 543 -16.09 5.61 5.55
CA ALA A 543 -17.52 5.53 5.81
C ALA A 543 -17.86 5.60 7.31
N GLU A 544 -17.01 5.04 8.17
CA GLU A 544 -17.18 5.08 9.63
C GLU A 544 -16.39 6.22 10.29
N GLY A 545 -15.64 7.01 9.50
CA GLY A 545 -14.87 8.17 9.95
C GLY A 545 -15.64 9.50 9.99
N GLU A 546 -16.82 9.55 9.37
CA GLU A 546 -17.77 10.66 9.51
C GLU A 546 -18.76 10.31 10.62
N PRO A 547 -18.74 11.02 11.77
CA PRO A 547 -19.79 10.84 12.76
C PRO A 547 -21.11 11.30 12.14
N ALA A 548 -22.04 10.38 11.90
CA ALA A 548 -23.44 10.76 11.80
C ALA A 548 -23.74 11.57 13.07
N ALA A 549 -24.18 12.82 12.87
CA ALA A 549 -24.31 13.81 13.92
C ALA A 549 -24.88 13.19 15.19
N ALA A 550 -24.03 13.02 16.20
CA ALA A 550 -24.47 12.86 17.56
C ALA A 550 -25.04 14.21 17.97
N ASP A 551 -26.31 14.45 17.62
CA ASP A 551 -27.09 15.50 18.26
C ASP A 551 -28.28 14.87 18.98
N SER A 552 -28.15 14.93 20.29
CA SER A 552 -29.17 14.65 21.28
C SER A 552 -30.36 15.59 21.11
N GLY A 553 -31.57 15.06 20.96
CA GLY A 553 -32.79 15.79 21.32
C GLY A 553 -34.01 15.52 20.44
N ALA A 554 -34.92 14.69 20.96
CA ALA A 554 -36.26 14.36 20.47
C ALA A 554 -36.34 13.51 19.19
N ALA A 555 -37.14 12.43 19.26
CA ALA A 555 -37.56 11.68 18.09
C ALA A 555 -38.26 12.63 17.11
N THR A 556 -37.72 12.77 15.91
CA THR A 556 -38.35 13.57 14.85
C THR A 556 -39.38 12.69 14.18
N ARG A 557 -40.61 13.19 13.99
CA ARG A 557 -41.58 12.50 13.14
C ARG A 557 -41.08 12.56 11.71
N SER A 558 -40.91 11.40 11.10
CA SER A 558 -40.47 11.23 9.73
C SER A 558 -41.49 10.44 8.93
N LEU A 559 -41.60 10.74 7.65
CA LEU A 559 -42.38 9.96 6.70
C LEU A 559 -41.44 8.90 6.09
N LEU A 560 -41.69 7.64 6.42
CA LEU A 560 -41.01 6.49 5.84
C LEU A 560 -41.57 6.23 4.44
N LEU A 561 -40.68 6.23 3.45
CA LEU A 561 -40.98 5.99 2.05
C LEU A 561 -40.17 4.79 1.58
N TRP A 562 -40.84 3.85 0.91
CA TRP A 562 -40.22 2.69 0.31
C TRP A 562 -40.88 2.39 -1.03
N GLY A 563 -40.05 2.06 -2.01
CA GLY A 563 -40.45 1.56 -3.31
C GLY A 563 -39.23 1.10 -4.09
N GLY A 564 -39.37 1.00 -5.40
CA GLY A 564 -38.30 0.48 -6.24
C GLY A 564 -38.71 0.27 -7.69
N LEU A 565 -37.88 -0.48 -8.40
CA LEU A 565 -38.15 -1.03 -9.72
C LEU A 565 -38.14 -2.57 -9.61
N ASP A 566 -39.07 -3.22 -10.29
CA ASP A 566 -38.97 -4.66 -10.51
C ASP A 566 -37.94 -4.98 -11.62
N ALA A 567 -37.75 -6.28 -11.90
CA ALA A 567 -36.82 -6.77 -12.92
C ALA A 567 -37.11 -6.25 -14.33
N ASP A 568 -38.36 -5.86 -14.63
CA ASP A 568 -38.77 -5.30 -15.91
C ASP A 568 -38.58 -3.77 -15.97
N GLY A 569 -38.06 -3.17 -14.90
CA GLY A 569 -37.89 -1.72 -14.76
C GLY A 569 -39.19 -0.98 -14.43
N THR A 570 -40.26 -1.69 -14.05
CA THR A 570 -41.54 -1.07 -13.71
C THR A 570 -41.47 -0.49 -12.30
N PRO A 571 -41.75 0.81 -12.12
CA PRO A 571 -41.69 1.43 -10.81
C PRO A 571 -42.87 1.04 -9.91
N HIS A 572 -42.59 0.81 -8.63
CA HIS A 572 -43.58 0.55 -7.59
C HIS A 572 -43.32 1.39 -6.33
N LEU A 573 -44.39 1.63 -5.56
CA LEU A 573 -44.36 2.30 -4.26
C LEU A 573 -45.16 1.46 -3.25
N GLU A 574 -44.60 1.29 -2.07
CA GLU A 574 -45.28 0.68 -0.92
C GLU A 574 -45.98 1.77 -0.08
N PRO A 575 -47.02 1.42 0.72
CA PRO A 575 -47.67 2.36 1.62
C PRO A 575 -46.67 3.10 2.52
N ALA A 576 -46.92 4.39 2.71
CA ALA A 576 -46.05 5.25 3.52
C ALA A 576 -46.51 5.26 5.00
N PHE A 577 -45.55 5.43 5.91
CA PHE A 577 -45.77 5.42 7.35
C PHE A 577 -45.20 6.67 8.01
N VAL A 578 -45.87 7.20 9.04
CA VAL A 578 -45.25 8.18 9.94
C VAL A 578 -44.58 7.40 11.06
N VAL A 579 -43.28 7.61 11.22
CA VAL A 579 -42.44 6.93 12.21
C VAL A 579 -41.70 7.96 13.06
N ASP A 580 -41.39 7.59 14.29
CA ASP A 580 -40.59 8.40 15.22
C ASP A 580 -39.12 8.00 15.08
N ALA A 581 -38.48 8.42 13.98
CA ALA A 581 -37.11 8.06 13.63
C ALA A 581 -36.35 9.25 13.01
N PRO A 582 -35.03 9.38 13.23
CA PRO A 582 -34.22 10.38 12.54
C PRO A 582 -34.38 10.30 11.02
N PRO A 583 -34.39 11.43 10.30
CA PRO A 583 -34.41 11.43 8.84
C PRO A 583 -33.21 10.66 8.26
N ALA A 584 -33.48 9.80 7.29
CA ALA A 584 -32.51 9.08 6.48
C ALA A 584 -32.77 9.42 5.01
N LEU A 585 -32.18 10.53 4.56
CA LEU A 585 -32.32 11.04 3.20
C LEU A 585 -31.41 10.26 2.23
N PRO A 586 -31.67 10.30 0.91
CA PRO A 586 -30.75 9.72 -0.07
C PRO A 586 -29.36 10.35 -0.03
N ASP A 587 -28.34 9.49 -0.04
CA ASP A 587 -26.93 9.90 0.04
C ASP A 587 -26.37 10.40 -1.32
N ILE A 588 -26.97 9.97 -2.43
CA ILE A 588 -26.51 10.27 -3.80
C ILE A 588 -27.68 10.77 -4.63
N ALA A 589 -27.56 11.98 -5.20
CA ALA A 589 -28.52 12.52 -6.16
C ALA A 589 -28.45 11.75 -7.50
N GLY A 590 -29.59 11.57 -8.16
CA GLY A 590 -29.66 10.86 -9.44
C GLY A 590 -30.96 11.14 -10.21
N ASP A 591 -31.18 10.32 -11.24
CA ASP A 591 -32.23 10.55 -12.25
C ASP A 591 -33.64 10.17 -11.78
N HIS A 592 -33.76 9.51 -10.62
CA HIS A 592 -35.04 9.22 -10.00
C HIS A 592 -35.45 10.37 -9.09
N ARG A 593 -36.74 10.65 -9.02
CA ARG A 593 -37.29 11.71 -8.18
C ARG A 593 -38.55 11.26 -7.46
N LEU A 594 -38.58 11.46 -6.15
CA LEU A 594 -39.77 11.37 -5.32
C LEU A 594 -40.32 12.77 -5.07
N THR A 595 -41.58 12.99 -5.44
CA THR A 595 -42.27 14.26 -5.20
C THR A 595 -43.54 14.02 -4.41
N GLY A 596 -43.67 14.66 -3.25
CA GLY A 596 -44.91 14.71 -2.49
C GLY A 596 -45.71 15.96 -2.82
N ARG A 597 -47.01 15.83 -3.12
CA ARG A 597 -47.87 16.95 -3.50
C ARG A 597 -49.16 17.02 -2.69
N THR A 598 -49.71 18.23 -2.62
CA THR A 598 -51.06 18.50 -2.10
C THR A 598 -52.14 18.23 -3.15
N ALA A 599 -53.41 18.20 -2.73
CA ALA A 599 -54.56 17.95 -3.61
C ALA A 599 -54.73 19.00 -4.73
N ASP A 600 -54.29 20.25 -4.49
CA ASP A 600 -54.24 21.33 -5.47
C ASP A 600 -52.94 21.34 -6.30
N GLY A 601 -52.05 20.37 -6.08
CA GLY A 601 -50.83 20.14 -6.86
C GLY A 601 -49.58 20.87 -6.37
N ALA A 602 -49.63 21.59 -5.24
CA ALA A 602 -48.45 22.23 -4.66
C ALA A 602 -47.44 21.18 -4.14
N GLU A 603 -46.15 21.46 -4.29
CA GLU A 603 -45.07 20.54 -3.91
C GLU A 603 -44.73 20.70 -2.42
N LEU A 604 -44.77 19.59 -1.67
CA LEU A 604 -44.41 19.53 -0.25
C LEU A 604 -42.94 19.13 -0.06
N PHE A 605 -42.46 18.19 -0.86
CA PHE A 605 -41.07 17.77 -0.89
C PHE A 605 -40.71 17.22 -2.28
N SER A 606 -39.42 17.29 -2.61
CA SER A 606 -38.87 16.76 -3.85
C SER A 606 -37.44 16.29 -3.60
N LEU A 607 -37.19 15.00 -3.81
CA LEU A 607 -35.91 14.36 -3.55
C LEU A 607 -35.47 13.63 -4.80
N SER A 608 -34.32 14.04 -5.34
CA SER A 608 -33.64 13.33 -6.42
C SER A 608 -32.64 12.34 -5.84
N PHE A 609 -32.59 11.13 -6.38
CA PHE A 609 -31.72 10.07 -5.88
C PHE A 609 -31.29 9.09 -6.98
N ALA A 610 -30.15 8.45 -6.75
CA ALA A 610 -29.72 7.29 -7.53
C ALA A 610 -30.43 6.04 -6.99
N MET A 611 -31.09 5.29 -7.88
CA MET A 611 -31.71 4.02 -7.52
C MET A 611 -30.61 2.97 -7.45
N PRO A 612 -30.39 2.29 -6.31
CA PRO A 612 -29.35 1.29 -6.20
C PRO A 612 -29.78 0.02 -6.92
N GLU A 613 -29.03 -0.39 -7.93
CA GLU A 613 -29.16 -1.72 -8.54
C GLU A 613 -28.61 -2.77 -7.57
N VAL A 614 -29.30 -3.91 -7.43
CA VAL A 614 -28.74 -5.05 -6.69
C VAL A 614 -27.71 -5.70 -7.60
N LEU A 615 -26.44 -5.66 -7.18
CA LEU A 615 -25.30 -6.14 -7.97
C LEU A 615 -25.37 -7.65 -8.27
N ASP A 616 -26.32 -8.38 -7.69
CA ASP A 616 -26.56 -9.80 -7.93
C ASP A 616 -27.53 -10.08 -9.09
N GLY A 617 -27.93 -9.04 -9.82
CA GLY A 617 -28.40 -9.17 -11.20
C GLY A 617 -29.81 -9.73 -11.39
N ASP A 618 -30.66 -9.70 -10.36
CA ASP A 618 -32.10 -9.99 -10.52
C ASP A 618 -32.86 -8.85 -11.24
N GLY A 619 -32.17 -7.75 -11.57
CA GLY A 619 -32.70 -6.57 -12.24
C GLY A 619 -33.57 -5.68 -11.36
N SER A 620 -33.84 -6.10 -10.12
CA SER A 620 -34.65 -5.34 -9.18
C SER A 620 -33.82 -4.29 -8.45
N SER A 621 -34.47 -3.20 -8.06
CA SER A 621 -33.85 -2.15 -7.25
C SER A 621 -34.85 -1.61 -6.24
N SER A 622 -34.38 -1.20 -5.08
CA SER A 622 -35.26 -0.66 -4.04
C SER A 622 -34.60 0.46 -3.24
N PHE A 623 -35.41 1.39 -2.77
CA PHE A 623 -34.99 2.47 -1.88
C PHE A 623 -35.83 2.47 -0.62
N VAL A 624 -35.24 2.94 0.48
CA VAL A 624 -35.96 3.24 1.72
C VAL A 624 -35.40 4.55 2.27
N PHE A 625 -36.27 5.53 2.48
CA PHE A 625 -35.92 6.84 3.03
C PHE A 625 -36.84 7.19 4.19
N ALA A 626 -36.32 7.96 5.15
CA ALA A 626 -37.13 8.66 6.12
C ALA A 626 -36.95 10.16 5.90
N VAL A 627 -38.01 10.84 5.50
CA VAL A 627 -37.97 12.29 5.24
C VAL A 627 -38.58 13.03 6.43
N PRO A 628 -38.05 14.20 6.85
CA PRO A 628 -38.60 14.92 7.99
C PRO A 628 -40.07 15.28 7.72
N ALA A 629 -41.00 14.76 8.52
CA ALA A 629 -42.41 15.03 8.34
C ALA A 629 -42.77 16.34 9.04
N GLN A 630 -43.31 17.30 8.28
CA GLN A 630 -43.84 18.51 8.90
C GLN A 630 -45.24 18.22 9.49
N PRO A 631 -45.60 18.83 10.64
CA PRO A 631 -46.90 18.62 11.28
C PRO A 631 -48.11 18.83 10.36
N LEU A 632 -47.98 19.69 9.33
CA LEU A 632 -49.03 20.04 8.37
C LEU A 632 -49.19 19.03 7.22
N TRP A 633 -48.30 18.05 7.07
CA TRP A 633 -48.44 17.03 6.01
C TRP A 633 -49.62 16.09 6.26
N ALA A 634 -49.92 15.80 7.52
CA ALA A 634 -51.08 15.02 7.92
C ALA A 634 -52.37 15.76 7.54
N GLY A 635 -52.94 15.41 6.39
CA GLY A 635 -54.13 16.03 5.79
C GLY A 635 -53.87 16.87 4.53
N ALA A 636 -52.61 17.27 4.27
CA ALA A 636 -52.25 18.00 3.06
C ALA A 636 -51.63 17.10 1.97
N LEU A 637 -50.87 16.06 2.35
CA LEU A 637 -50.23 15.15 1.41
C LEU A 637 -51.28 14.28 0.71
N ALA A 638 -51.46 14.49 -0.60
CA ALA A 638 -52.48 13.84 -1.41
C ALA A 638 -51.92 12.82 -2.40
N SER A 639 -50.67 13.00 -2.85
CA SER A 639 -49.99 12.04 -3.71
C SER A 639 -48.48 12.05 -3.50
N ILE A 640 -47.85 10.88 -3.68
CA ILE A 640 -46.41 10.73 -3.83
C ILE A 640 -46.16 10.15 -5.22
N THR A 641 -45.29 10.78 -5.99
CA THR A 641 -44.92 10.30 -7.33
C THR A 641 -43.45 9.94 -7.34
N LEU A 642 -43.15 8.69 -7.72
CA LEU A 642 -41.82 8.27 -8.13
C LEU A 642 -41.74 8.41 -9.65
N THR A 643 -40.76 9.17 -10.14
CA THR A 643 -40.48 9.35 -11.57
C THR A 643 -39.04 8.98 -11.85
N GLY A 644 -38.80 8.28 -12.95
CA GLY A 644 -37.46 7.94 -13.43
C GLY A 644 -37.46 7.63 -14.93
N PRO A 645 -36.32 7.20 -15.49
CA PRO A 645 -36.19 6.89 -16.93
C PRO A 645 -37.19 5.83 -17.43
N GLY A 646 -37.55 4.86 -16.57
CA GLY A 646 -38.51 3.79 -16.87
C GLY A 646 -39.99 4.18 -16.75
N GLY A 647 -40.31 5.42 -16.39
CA GLY A 647 -41.68 5.90 -16.23
C GLY A 647 -41.97 6.46 -14.84
N SER A 648 -43.25 6.50 -14.46
CA SER A 648 -43.68 7.05 -13.18
C SER A 648 -44.79 6.22 -12.55
N VAL A 649 -44.77 6.11 -11.22
CA VAL A 649 -45.84 5.52 -10.41
C VAL A 649 -46.29 6.53 -9.35
N VAL A 650 -47.59 6.52 -9.06
CA VAL A 650 -48.22 7.40 -8.06
C VAL A 650 -48.79 6.55 -6.94
N LEU A 651 -48.50 6.93 -5.71
CA LEU A 651 -49.15 6.45 -4.50
C LEU A 651 -50.11 7.53 -3.99
N ASP A 652 -51.39 7.18 -3.85
CA ASP A 652 -52.45 8.04 -3.33
C ASP A 652 -53.23 7.35 -2.18
N GLY A 653 -54.48 7.74 -1.94
CA GLY A 653 -55.23 7.39 -0.75
C GLY A 653 -55.61 5.91 -0.59
N ASP A 654 -55.63 5.12 -1.68
CA ASP A 654 -56.05 3.71 -1.65
C ASP A 654 -55.21 2.81 -2.58
N SER A 655 -54.19 2.17 -2.02
CA SER A 655 -53.42 1.06 -2.60
C SER A 655 -54.08 -0.29 -2.32
N GLN A 656 -54.00 -1.20 -3.29
CA GLN A 656 -54.45 -2.59 -3.15
C GLN A 656 -53.55 -3.43 -2.23
N ARG A 657 -52.33 -2.97 -1.93
CA ARG A 657 -51.37 -3.66 -1.07
C ARG A 657 -51.37 -3.01 0.31
N ALA A 658 -52.15 -3.55 1.24
CA ALA A 658 -52.12 -3.14 2.64
C ALA A 658 -50.85 -3.64 3.32
N VAL A 659 -50.22 -2.81 4.14
CA VAL A 659 -49.05 -3.19 4.94
C VAL A 659 -49.27 -2.77 6.39
N ALA A 660 -48.96 -3.68 7.32
CA ALA A 660 -48.94 -3.41 8.75
C ALA A 660 -47.55 -3.65 9.33
N ILE A 661 -47.08 -2.75 10.18
CA ILE A 661 -45.87 -2.92 10.97
C ILE A 661 -46.30 -3.07 12.43
N VAL A 662 -45.94 -4.20 13.03
CA VAL A 662 -46.19 -4.48 14.44
C VAL A 662 -44.91 -4.17 15.20
N ARG A 663 -44.97 -3.36 16.26
CA ARG A 663 -43.79 -2.97 17.04
C ARG A 663 -44.06 -2.89 18.53
N ASN A 664 -43.02 -2.98 19.34
CA ASN A 664 -43.10 -2.73 20.77
C ASN A 664 -43.30 -1.22 21.00
N PRO A 665 -44.37 -0.80 21.71
CA PRO A 665 -44.69 0.62 21.90
C PRO A 665 -43.69 1.36 22.80
N THR A 666 -42.91 0.64 23.60
CA THR A 666 -41.93 1.20 24.53
C THR A 666 -40.55 1.29 23.91
N SER A 667 -40.07 0.21 23.29
CA SER A 667 -38.73 0.16 22.68
C SER A 667 -38.71 0.65 21.22
N GLY A 668 -39.87 0.71 20.54
CA GLY A 668 -39.98 1.03 19.13
C GLY A 668 -39.58 -0.10 18.17
N GLN A 669 -39.07 -1.21 18.70
CA GLN A 669 -38.52 -2.33 17.92
C GLN A 669 -39.61 -3.06 17.15
N VAL A 670 -39.31 -3.43 15.90
CA VAL A 670 -40.26 -4.10 15.02
C VAL A 670 -40.37 -5.58 15.42
N ARG A 671 -41.60 -6.11 15.43
CA ARG A 671 -41.92 -7.50 15.81
C ARG A 671 -42.58 -8.29 14.69
N GLY A 672 -43.09 -7.60 13.67
CA GLY A 672 -43.56 -8.26 12.47
C GLY A 672 -43.93 -7.29 11.35
N PHE A 673 -43.91 -7.81 10.14
CA PHE A 673 -44.40 -7.15 8.93
C PHE A 673 -45.52 -7.99 8.34
N LEU A 674 -46.72 -7.43 8.23
CA LEU A 674 -47.87 -8.12 7.66
C LEU A 674 -48.21 -7.45 6.33
N ARG A 675 -48.33 -8.24 5.25
CA ARG A 675 -48.67 -7.74 3.91
C ARG A 675 -49.95 -8.40 3.41
N GLY A 676 -50.83 -7.63 2.79
CA GLY A 676 -52.11 -8.13 2.26
C GLY A 676 -53.20 -8.31 3.32
N GLU A 677 -52.89 -8.11 4.59
CA GLU A 677 -53.84 -8.25 5.69
C GLU A 677 -54.87 -7.10 5.76
N ARG A 678 -56.06 -7.40 6.29
CA ARG A 678 -57.00 -6.34 6.65
C ARG A 678 -56.56 -5.69 7.94
N ALA A 679 -56.94 -4.43 8.13
CA ALA A 679 -56.63 -3.70 9.36
C ALA A 679 -57.09 -4.49 10.60
N GLU A 680 -58.32 -5.02 10.56
CA GLU A 680 -58.91 -5.81 11.64
C GLU A 680 -58.08 -7.05 11.99
N ASP A 681 -57.59 -7.78 10.99
CA ASP A 681 -56.79 -9.00 11.17
C ASP A 681 -55.40 -8.67 11.75
N ALA A 682 -54.76 -7.61 11.26
CA ALA A 682 -53.49 -7.11 11.80
C ALA A 682 -53.60 -6.65 13.27
N PHE A 683 -54.69 -5.98 13.64
CA PHE A 683 -54.95 -5.60 15.02
C PHE A 683 -55.26 -6.80 15.91
N GLN A 684 -55.90 -7.85 15.40
CA GLN A 684 -56.12 -9.09 16.13
C GLN A 684 -54.80 -9.80 16.44
N VAL A 685 -53.86 -9.87 15.48
CA VAL A 685 -52.51 -10.45 15.71
C VAL A 685 -51.78 -9.75 16.86
N ALA A 686 -51.82 -8.41 16.90
CA ALA A 686 -51.23 -7.65 18.02
C ALA A 686 -51.96 -7.87 19.36
N ALA A 687 -53.27 -8.15 19.32
CA ALA A 687 -54.08 -8.44 20.51
C ALA A 687 -53.94 -9.88 21.02
N MET A 688 -53.54 -10.83 20.16
CA MET A 688 -53.31 -12.23 20.52
C MET A 688 -52.00 -12.48 21.27
N ALA A 689 -51.11 -11.49 21.35
CA ALA A 689 -49.96 -11.52 22.24
C ALA A 689 -50.42 -11.44 23.72
N GLY A 690 -50.68 -12.58 24.35
CA GLY A 690 -50.94 -12.68 25.80
C GLY A 690 -50.58 -14.07 26.34
N PRO A 691 -50.66 -14.35 27.66
CA PRO A 691 -50.58 -13.48 28.83
C PRO A 691 -49.22 -13.65 29.55
N GLY A 692 -48.49 -12.56 29.76
CA GLY A 692 -47.18 -12.59 30.41
C GLY A 692 -46.38 -11.30 30.32
N ALA A 693 -47.06 -10.16 30.39
CA ALA A 693 -46.50 -8.81 30.56
C ALA A 693 -45.48 -8.33 29.51
N GLU A 694 -45.91 -8.22 28.24
CA GLU A 694 -45.38 -7.21 27.32
C GLU A 694 -46.48 -6.17 27.08
N PRO A 695 -46.16 -4.86 26.95
CA PRO A 695 -47.16 -3.85 26.61
C PRO A 695 -47.83 -4.22 25.28
N THR A 696 -49.15 -4.02 25.17
CA THR A 696 -49.94 -4.26 23.95
C THR A 696 -49.20 -3.70 22.73
N LEU A 697 -48.80 -4.56 21.80
CA LEU A 697 -48.02 -4.16 20.61
C LEU A 697 -48.74 -3.05 19.84
N GLU A 698 -47.97 -2.11 19.30
CA GLU A 698 -48.49 -1.06 18.43
C GLU A 698 -48.53 -1.56 16.97
N VAL A 699 -49.64 -1.32 16.29
CA VAL A 699 -49.80 -1.64 14.86
C VAL A 699 -49.90 -0.35 14.06
N LEU A 700 -48.91 -0.11 13.20
CA LEU A 700 -48.96 0.92 12.17
C LEU A 700 -49.53 0.28 10.91
N PHE A 701 -50.79 0.59 10.57
CA PHE A 701 -51.46 0.07 9.38
C PHE A 701 -51.58 1.16 8.31
N SER A 702 -51.20 0.84 7.08
CA SER A 702 -51.34 1.75 5.94
C SER A 702 -51.82 1.01 4.69
N ARG A 703 -52.73 1.67 3.97
CA ARG A 703 -53.18 1.30 2.61
C ARG A 703 -52.80 2.36 1.59
N GLY A 704 -51.83 3.23 1.88
CA GLY A 704 -51.49 4.34 0.98
C GLY A 704 -50.74 5.42 1.72
N LEU A 705 -51.26 6.64 1.67
CA LEU A 705 -50.69 7.79 2.38
C LEU A 705 -51.23 7.91 3.82
N PRO A 706 -50.42 8.39 4.79
CA PRO A 706 -50.87 8.60 6.16
C PRO A 706 -52.05 9.58 6.23
N GLY A 707 -53.14 9.16 6.86
CA GLY A 707 -54.33 10.00 7.07
C GLY A 707 -55.31 10.08 5.88
N ALA A 708 -55.09 9.32 4.81
CA ALA A 708 -56.02 9.23 3.67
C ALA A 708 -57.31 8.45 4.00
N SER A 709 -57.32 7.67 5.08
CA SER A 709 -58.54 7.16 5.69
C SER A 709 -59.26 8.31 6.40
N GLY A 710 -60.17 8.96 5.66
CA GLY A 710 -61.14 9.87 6.26
C GLY A 710 -61.94 9.19 7.38
N PRO A 711 -62.60 9.97 8.25
CA PRO A 711 -63.41 9.42 9.33
C PRO A 711 -64.60 8.64 8.74
N GLY A 712 -64.47 7.32 8.69
CA GLY A 712 -65.56 6.40 8.36
C GLY A 712 -65.21 5.39 7.26
N ARG A 713 -64.76 4.21 7.68
CA ARG A 713 -65.43 2.94 7.39
C ARG A 713 -64.88 1.82 8.25
#